data_AF-A0A1Q2HVQ4-F1
#
_entry.id   AF-A0A1Q2HVQ4-F1
#
_cell.length_a   1.000
_cell.length_b   1.000
_cell.length_c   1.000
_cell.angle_alpha   90.00
_cell.angle_beta   90.00
_cell.angle_gamma   90.00
#
_symmetry.space_group_name_H-M   'P 1'
#
loop_
_entity.id
_entity.type
_entity.pdbx_description
1 polymer ?
#
loop_
_entity_poly.entity_id
_entity_poly.type
_entity_poly.pdbx_seq_one_letter_code
_entity_poly.pdbx_strand_id
1 'polypeptide(L)'
;MAQQSTKVRVDGHDLKVSSLDKVLYPATGTTKADVMRYYLEVADVMVPQIARRPVTRKRWPDGVDKQSFFRKDLEDSAPSWITTGEIEHKTSTNTYPLVDGPAVLAWFAQVAALELHTPQWRFGKGDSKQNPDRLVLDLDPGEGVTLAETAEIALACNEVLDGMGLVSVPVTSGSKGIHIYAGLDGETDAAGVSQVAKALAQALEEEYPERVTAVMRKTERAGKIFLDWSQNNGNKTTVSPYSLRGRERPTVAAPRTWEEIAEPGLKHLVFEEVIERVQEGLDPIAALGGGETAAPGGDRLTTYRSMRDATKTGEPVPEAAPRPRDGVPIFVIGEHHARRLHWDFRLEHDGVLVSWAVPKGPPLDPKENRLAVQTEDHPIEYAWFEGTIPKGQYGAGDVKIWDIGTCEIEKWRDDEIIAVLFGRDDGGLGGVPRRFALIRTDAEENHWLLKFMKRQPDEATPAPGELEAPEPAPAEPAPADTAPADFAPATPPKPMLATAGTKADIDLAVKDGATFAFEMKWDGYRIIADTRAGTTRLISRNGKDYTSLFPHIEEFEQLLVDATVDGELIALDEDGRPSFSALHGADKHGSTEGVELRYMAFDLLRLGERDLTGEPYTQRHKALEALGESDHIVVPPAYTGSFKSAWRVAEEMGLEGVVAKQTSSVYEPGERSRAWLKIKRALHQAVVVVGVREGKSLLVAVPDEDGELAYAGRVGTGFSAGQFAEIEKKLRRSKRKTPPVDVPKSDTEGVFWVTPKYVAEVALAGATGGRKVRQASWRGWREDLDPSEVRWEV
;
A
#
# COMPACT_ATOMS: atom_id res chain seq x y z
N MET A 1 5.13 -13.26 -41.76
CA MET A 1 6.09 -12.24 -41.29
C MET A 1 6.55 -12.67 -39.91
N ALA A 2 7.87 -12.67 -39.62
CA ALA A 2 8.35 -13.03 -38.29
C ALA A 2 7.79 -12.02 -37.27
N GLN A 3 7.10 -12.50 -36.22
CA GLN A 3 6.66 -11.63 -35.12
C GLN A 3 7.90 -10.97 -34.51
N GLN A 4 8.01 -9.65 -34.65
CA GLN A 4 9.03 -8.89 -33.93
C GLN A 4 8.82 -9.11 -32.44
N SER A 5 9.79 -9.75 -31.80
CA SER A 5 9.84 -9.90 -30.35
C SER A 5 10.83 -8.89 -29.79
N THR A 6 10.41 -8.14 -28.78
CA THR A 6 11.25 -7.15 -28.09
C THR A 6 11.59 -7.70 -26.70
N LYS A 7 12.79 -7.42 -26.21
CA LYS A 7 13.14 -7.65 -24.81
C LYS A 7 12.79 -6.40 -24.02
N VAL A 8 12.08 -6.57 -22.90
CA VAL A 8 11.80 -5.52 -21.93
C VAL A 8 12.35 -5.96 -20.58
N ARG A 9 12.83 -5.00 -19.78
CA ARG A 9 13.30 -5.27 -18.41
C ARG A 9 12.22 -4.85 -17.43
N VAL A 10 11.78 -5.79 -16.60
CA VAL A 10 10.74 -5.58 -15.57
C VAL A 10 11.29 -6.12 -14.26
N ASP A 11 11.35 -5.29 -13.23
CA ASP A 11 11.82 -5.68 -11.89
C ASP A 11 13.17 -6.43 -11.90
N GLY A 12 14.14 -5.89 -12.67
CA GLY A 12 15.47 -6.51 -12.82
C GLY A 12 15.54 -7.74 -13.75
N HIS A 13 14.41 -8.25 -14.24
CA HIS A 13 14.34 -9.43 -15.09
C HIS A 13 14.13 -9.09 -16.57
N ASP A 14 14.84 -9.79 -17.46
CA ASP A 14 14.62 -9.73 -18.90
C ASP A 14 13.41 -10.58 -19.29
N LEU A 15 12.40 -9.94 -19.90
CA LEU A 15 11.20 -10.57 -20.42
C LEU A 15 11.11 -10.39 -21.94
N LYS A 16 10.96 -11.50 -22.67
CA LYS A 16 10.71 -11.47 -24.11
C LYS A 16 9.23 -11.27 -24.38
N VAL A 17 8.87 -10.13 -24.94
CA VAL A 17 7.49 -9.78 -25.30
C VAL A 17 7.29 -9.78 -26.81
N SER A 18 6.06 -10.04 -27.26
CA SER A 18 5.71 -10.10 -28.68
C SER A 18 4.24 -9.78 -28.87
N SER A 19 3.80 -9.35 -30.05
CA SER A 19 2.36 -9.14 -30.36
C SER A 19 1.62 -8.28 -29.32
N LEU A 20 2.26 -7.21 -28.87
CA LEU A 20 1.70 -6.34 -27.83
C LEU A 20 0.43 -5.62 -28.30
N ASP A 21 0.34 -5.35 -29.60
CA ASP A 21 -0.80 -4.82 -30.33
C ASP A 21 -1.96 -5.80 -30.51
N LYS A 22 -1.77 -7.09 -30.17
CA LYS A 22 -2.82 -8.10 -30.32
C LYS A 22 -4.01 -7.79 -29.42
N VAL A 23 -5.19 -7.63 -30.02
CA VAL A 23 -6.45 -7.45 -29.31
C VAL A 23 -6.85 -8.75 -28.60
N LEU A 24 -7.01 -8.69 -27.29
CA LEU A 24 -7.48 -9.81 -26.46
C LEU A 24 -8.95 -9.66 -26.06
N TYR A 25 -9.48 -8.43 -26.01
CA TYR A 25 -10.91 -8.15 -25.82
C TYR A 25 -11.47 -7.38 -27.02
N PRO A 26 -12.08 -8.05 -28.01
CA PRO A 26 -12.55 -7.40 -29.22
C PRO A 26 -13.59 -6.30 -29.00
N ALA A 27 -14.47 -6.44 -27.99
CA ALA A 27 -15.55 -5.49 -27.74
C ALA A 27 -15.06 -4.12 -27.22
N THR A 28 -13.87 -4.07 -26.63
CA THR A 28 -13.26 -2.84 -26.08
C THR A 28 -11.97 -2.45 -26.80
N GLY A 29 -11.48 -3.28 -27.72
CA GLY A 29 -10.19 -3.09 -28.37
C GLY A 29 -8.99 -3.31 -27.45
N THR A 30 -9.19 -3.85 -26.24
CA THR A 30 -8.13 -4.02 -25.24
C THR A 30 -7.07 -4.98 -25.75
N THR A 31 -5.83 -4.50 -25.80
CA THR A 31 -4.68 -5.20 -26.36
C THR A 31 -3.92 -5.99 -25.29
N LYS A 32 -2.98 -6.82 -25.72
CA LYS A 32 -2.06 -7.49 -24.79
C LYS A 32 -1.15 -6.50 -24.04
N ALA A 33 -0.78 -5.38 -24.68
CA ALA A 33 -0.08 -4.29 -24.01
C ALA A 33 -0.91 -3.70 -22.86
N ASP A 34 -2.21 -3.50 -23.07
CA ASP A 34 -3.12 -2.99 -22.04
C ASP A 34 -3.23 -3.95 -20.85
N VAL A 35 -3.34 -5.26 -21.13
CA VAL A 35 -3.35 -6.30 -20.09
C VAL A 35 -2.04 -6.32 -19.30
N MET A 36 -0.90 -6.14 -19.97
CA MET A 36 0.41 -6.07 -19.31
C MET A 36 0.52 -4.82 -18.45
N ARG A 37 0.13 -3.65 -18.98
CA ARG A 37 0.06 -2.39 -18.24
C ARG A 37 -0.81 -2.54 -17.00
N TYR A 38 -2.00 -3.12 -17.13
CA TYR A 38 -2.90 -3.37 -16.01
C TYR A 38 -2.20 -4.10 -14.87
N TYR A 39 -1.62 -5.26 -15.18
CA TYR A 39 -0.98 -6.10 -14.17
C TYR A 39 0.23 -5.43 -13.50
N LEU A 40 0.95 -4.56 -14.22
CA LEU A 40 2.04 -3.76 -13.67
C LEU A 40 1.52 -2.64 -12.75
N GLU A 41 0.46 -1.94 -13.14
CA GLU A 41 -0.14 -0.83 -12.37
C GLU A 41 -0.81 -1.30 -11.07
N VAL A 42 -1.31 -2.55 -11.03
CA VAL A 42 -1.89 -3.14 -9.81
C VAL A 42 -0.94 -4.05 -9.06
N ALA A 43 0.34 -4.13 -9.46
CA ALA A 43 1.27 -5.11 -8.90
C ALA A 43 1.44 -4.96 -7.38
N ASP A 44 1.56 -3.73 -6.89
CA ASP A 44 1.77 -3.42 -5.46
C ASP A 44 0.65 -3.95 -4.55
N VAL A 45 -0.59 -3.98 -5.06
CA VAL A 45 -1.77 -4.48 -4.33
C VAL A 45 -2.09 -5.94 -4.65
N MET A 46 -1.71 -6.43 -5.83
CA MET A 46 -2.01 -7.78 -6.29
C MET A 46 -0.99 -8.81 -5.79
N VAL A 47 0.31 -8.48 -5.82
CA VAL A 47 1.39 -9.40 -5.42
C VAL A 47 1.17 -9.91 -3.99
N PRO A 48 0.86 -9.09 -2.97
CA PRO A 48 0.60 -9.59 -1.61
C PRO A 48 -0.52 -10.63 -1.53
N GLN A 49 -1.50 -10.59 -2.44
CA GLN A 49 -2.67 -11.47 -2.42
C GLN A 49 -2.43 -12.83 -3.09
N ILE A 50 -1.45 -12.89 -4.00
CA ILE A 50 -1.15 -14.05 -4.84
C ILE A 50 0.23 -14.66 -4.53
N ALA A 51 1.08 -13.94 -3.78
CA ALA A 51 2.45 -14.33 -3.49
C ALA A 51 2.54 -15.74 -2.90
N ARG A 52 3.50 -16.52 -3.43
CA ARG A 52 3.80 -17.90 -3.00
C ARG A 52 2.61 -18.87 -3.06
N ARG A 53 1.51 -18.51 -3.72
CA ARG A 53 0.41 -19.44 -4.04
C ARG A 53 0.65 -20.06 -5.41
N PRO A 54 0.41 -21.38 -5.60
CA PRO A 54 0.52 -22.01 -6.91
C PRO A 54 -0.53 -21.44 -7.86
N VAL A 55 -0.09 -20.75 -8.92
CA VAL A 55 -1.01 -20.07 -9.84
C VAL A 55 -1.41 -21.01 -10.99
N THR A 56 -2.69 -21.32 -11.04
CA THR A 56 -3.32 -21.91 -12.23
C THR A 56 -3.72 -20.78 -13.18
N ARG A 57 -3.24 -20.84 -14.42
CA ARG A 57 -3.49 -19.81 -15.43
C ARG A 57 -4.63 -20.25 -16.32
N LYS A 58 -5.59 -19.37 -16.60
CA LYS A 58 -6.53 -19.57 -17.71
C LYS A 58 -6.18 -18.61 -18.83
N ARG A 59 -5.91 -19.17 -19.99
CA ARG A 59 -5.28 -18.47 -21.11
C ARG A 59 -6.22 -18.30 -22.28
N TRP A 60 -6.14 -17.14 -22.92
CA TRP A 60 -6.81 -16.81 -24.18
C TRP A 60 -5.78 -16.28 -25.17
N PRO A 61 -4.94 -17.14 -25.76
CA PRO A 61 -3.88 -16.69 -26.66
C PRO A 61 -4.39 -15.84 -27.82
N ASP A 62 -5.61 -16.11 -28.28
CA ASP A 62 -6.25 -15.44 -29.43
C ASP A 62 -7.41 -14.52 -29.05
N GLY A 63 -7.54 -14.16 -27.77
CA GLY A 63 -8.60 -13.29 -27.26
C GLY A 63 -9.85 -14.02 -26.78
N VAL A 64 -10.70 -13.29 -26.07
CA VAL A 64 -11.85 -13.81 -25.29
C VAL A 64 -12.97 -14.41 -26.13
N ASP A 65 -13.03 -14.11 -27.43
CA ASP A 65 -13.98 -14.68 -28.39
C ASP A 65 -13.52 -16.03 -28.96
N LYS A 66 -12.30 -16.46 -28.64
CA LYS A 66 -11.70 -17.74 -29.06
C LYS A 66 -11.58 -18.73 -27.89
N GLN A 67 -11.07 -19.92 -28.19
CA GLN A 67 -10.94 -21.00 -27.23
C GLN A 67 -9.98 -20.63 -26.09
N SER A 68 -10.44 -20.84 -24.86
CA SER A 68 -9.62 -20.74 -23.65
C SER A 68 -9.16 -22.12 -23.18
N PHE A 69 -8.08 -22.17 -22.42
CA PHE A 69 -7.70 -23.38 -21.68
C PHE A 69 -7.08 -23.04 -20.32
N PHE A 70 -7.25 -23.95 -19.36
CA PHE A 70 -6.53 -23.92 -18.10
C PHE A 70 -5.16 -24.56 -18.25
N ARG A 71 -4.16 -23.98 -17.62
CA ARG A 71 -2.80 -24.49 -17.53
C ARG A 71 -2.34 -24.43 -16.08
N LYS A 72 -2.07 -25.62 -15.54
CA LYS A 72 -1.56 -25.83 -14.18
C LYS A 72 -0.05 -25.94 -14.18
N ASP A 73 0.45 -26.85 -15.01
CA ASP A 73 1.87 -27.09 -15.17
C ASP A 73 2.57 -25.94 -15.91
N LEU A 74 3.76 -25.56 -15.48
CA LEU A 74 4.56 -24.50 -16.09
C LEU A 74 4.87 -24.85 -17.56
N GLU A 75 4.95 -23.84 -18.41
CA GLU A 75 5.35 -24.04 -19.80
C GLU A 75 6.87 -24.18 -19.91
N ASP A 76 7.37 -25.09 -20.76
CA ASP A 76 8.82 -25.24 -21.04
C ASP A 76 9.49 -23.94 -21.52
N SER A 77 8.70 -23.04 -22.11
CA SER A 77 9.14 -21.72 -22.57
C SER A 77 9.12 -20.64 -21.48
N ALA A 78 8.75 -20.98 -20.25
CA ALA A 78 8.75 -20.04 -19.14
C ALA A 78 10.19 -19.58 -18.83
N PRO A 79 10.41 -18.30 -18.51
CA PRO A 79 11.71 -17.83 -18.06
C PRO A 79 12.21 -18.59 -16.82
N SER A 80 13.51 -18.91 -16.79
CA SER A 80 14.13 -19.69 -15.71
C SER A 80 14.15 -19.00 -14.35
N TRP A 81 13.92 -17.68 -14.33
CA TRP A 81 13.88 -16.88 -13.10
C TRP A 81 12.51 -16.94 -12.40
N ILE A 82 11.48 -17.54 -13.02
CA ILE A 82 10.17 -17.69 -12.37
C ILE A 82 10.29 -18.73 -11.26
N THR A 83 10.06 -18.29 -10.02
CA THR A 83 9.99 -19.18 -8.88
C THR A 83 8.86 -20.19 -9.04
N THR A 84 9.09 -21.45 -8.66
CA THR A 84 8.12 -22.54 -8.84
C THR A 84 7.84 -23.30 -7.55
N GLY A 85 6.67 -23.93 -7.48
CA GLY A 85 6.35 -24.93 -6.45
C GLY A 85 5.72 -26.17 -7.08
N GLU A 86 6.10 -27.34 -6.61
CA GLU A 86 5.60 -28.61 -7.12
C GLU A 86 4.40 -29.12 -6.31
N ILE A 87 3.41 -29.68 -7.01
CA ILE A 87 2.27 -30.35 -6.38
C ILE A 87 2.12 -31.72 -6.99
N GLU A 88 2.24 -32.74 -6.14
CA GLU A 88 1.88 -34.10 -6.48
C GLU A 88 0.35 -34.24 -6.53
N HIS A 89 -0.17 -34.52 -7.72
CA HIS A 89 -1.54 -34.91 -7.94
C HIS A 89 -1.62 -36.43 -8.12
N LYS A 90 -2.84 -36.99 -8.01
CA LYS A 90 -3.09 -38.44 -8.11
C LYS A 90 -2.49 -39.12 -9.35
N THR A 91 -2.29 -38.38 -10.44
CA THR A 91 -1.87 -38.91 -11.74
C THR A 91 -0.66 -38.21 -12.35
N SER A 92 -0.16 -37.13 -11.72
CA SER A 92 0.95 -36.33 -12.24
C SER A 92 1.53 -35.45 -11.14
N THR A 93 2.81 -35.10 -11.25
CA THR A 93 3.39 -33.98 -10.53
C THR A 93 3.39 -32.79 -11.47
N ASN A 94 2.83 -31.66 -11.02
CA ASN A 94 2.81 -30.44 -11.81
C ASN A 94 3.64 -29.37 -11.10
N THR A 95 4.42 -28.63 -11.88
CA THR A 95 5.21 -27.49 -11.43
C THR A 95 4.39 -26.23 -11.66
N TYR A 96 4.10 -25.46 -10.62
CA TYR A 96 3.31 -24.23 -10.70
C TYR A 96 4.20 -23.01 -10.61
N PRO A 97 3.95 -21.94 -11.39
CA PRO A 97 4.59 -20.66 -11.16
C PRO A 97 4.10 -20.04 -9.85
N LEU A 98 5.03 -19.45 -9.11
CA LEU A 98 4.80 -18.65 -7.93
C LEU A 98 5.10 -17.19 -8.27
N VAL A 99 4.31 -16.29 -7.70
CA VAL A 99 4.51 -14.84 -7.89
C VAL A 99 5.35 -14.32 -6.75
N ASP A 100 6.46 -13.69 -7.10
CA ASP A 100 7.41 -13.03 -6.20
C ASP A 100 7.53 -11.53 -6.51
N GLY A 101 7.16 -11.09 -7.72
CA GLY A 101 7.14 -9.68 -8.08
C GLY A 101 6.41 -9.34 -9.38
N PRO A 102 6.43 -8.06 -9.79
CA PRO A 102 5.77 -7.57 -11.01
C PRO A 102 6.20 -8.27 -12.30
N ALA A 103 7.45 -8.78 -12.36
CA ALA A 103 7.97 -9.48 -13.53
C ALA A 103 7.14 -10.73 -13.91
N VAL A 104 6.71 -11.52 -12.91
CA VAL A 104 5.88 -12.71 -13.13
C VAL A 104 4.49 -12.32 -13.63
N LEU A 105 3.93 -11.22 -13.14
CA LEU A 105 2.65 -10.70 -13.61
C LEU A 105 2.72 -10.22 -15.08
N ALA A 106 3.81 -9.54 -15.45
CA ALA A 106 4.07 -9.18 -16.84
C ALA A 106 4.22 -10.42 -17.74
N TRP A 107 4.86 -11.48 -17.24
CA TRP A 107 4.93 -12.76 -17.96
C TRP A 107 3.55 -13.40 -18.15
N PHE A 108 2.68 -13.40 -17.14
CA PHE A 108 1.29 -13.86 -17.28
C PHE A 108 0.55 -13.13 -18.40
N ALA A 109 0.69 -11.80 -18.46
CA ALA A 109 0.14 -11.01 -19.56
C ALA A 109 0.71 -11.43 -20.92
N GLN A 110 2.03 -11.63 -21.00
CA GLN A 110 2.71 -12.04 -22.24
C GLN A 110 2.20 -13.39 -22.78
N VAL A 111 1.91 -14.35 -21.89
CA VAL A 111 1.33 -15.66 -22.26
C VAL A 111 -0.20 -15.63 -22.40
N ALA A 112 -0.81 -14.44 -22.32
CA ALA A 112 -2.25 -14.20 -22.38
C ALA A 112 -3.04 -14.97 -21.30
N ALA A 113 -2.47 -15.10 -20.10
CA ALA A 113 -3.16 -15.58 -18.92
C ALA A 113 -4.04 -14.45 -18.36
N LEU A 114 -5.29 -14.41 -18.80
CA LEU A 114 -6.24 -13.39 -18.37
C LEU A 114 -6.82 -13.69 -16.99
N GLU A 115 -6.97 -14.96 -16.60
CA GLU A 115 -7.40 -15.30 -15.24
C GLU A 115 -6.31 -16.04 -14.48
N LEU A 116 -6.00 -15.56 -13.28
CA LEU A 116 -5.06 -16.15 -12.35
C LEU A 116 -5.85 -16.75 -11.19
N HIS A 117 -5.74 -18.06 -11.00
CA HIS A 117 -6.49 -18.81 -10.01
C HIS A 117 -5.55 -19.40 -8.96
N THR A 118 -5.85 -19.17 -7.68
CA THR A 118 -5.03 -19.62 -6.55
C THR A 118 -5.84 -20.36 -5.49
N PRO A 119 -5.22 -21.29 -4.75
CA PRO A 119 -5.83 -21.84 -3.55
C PRO A 119 -5.82 -20.83 -2.39
N GLN A 120 -6.43 -21.22 -1.27
CA GLN A 120 -6.45 -20.42 -0.05
C GLN A 120 -5.25 -20.66 0.88
N TRP A 121 -4.31 -21.51 0.47
CA TRP A 121 -3.03 -21.75 1.15
C TRP A 121 -1.87 -21.22 0.30
N ARG A 122 -0.67 -21.15 0.89
CA ARG A 122 0.58 -20.72 0.23
C ARG A 122 1.72 -21.72 0.52
N PHE A 123 2.76 -21.70 -0.31
CA PHE A 123 4.00 -22.42 0.00
C PHE A 123 4.82 -21.65 1.03
N GLY A 124 5.22 -22.35 2.10
CA GLY A 124 6.13 -21.85 3.13
C GLY A 124 7.59 -22.02 2.71
N LYS A 125 8.49 -21.92 3.70
CA LYS A 125 9.92 -22.20 3.50
C LYS A 125 10.12 -23.68 3.09
N GLY A 126 11.10 -23.92 2.23
CA GLY A 126 11.40 -25.26 1.68
C GLY A 126 10.29 -25.86 0.82
N ASP A 127 9.45 -25.02 0.21
CA ASP A 127 8.30 -25.41 -0.63
C ASP A 127 7.30 -26.38 0.04
N SER A 128 7.23 -26.31 1.38
CA SER A 128 6.20 -27.00 2.15
C SER A 128 4.84 -26.33 1.95
N LYS A 129 3.80 -27.15 1.78
CA LYS A 129 2.42 -26.67 1.76
C LYS A 129 2.00 -26.24 3.16
N GLN A 130 1.66 -24.96 3.32
CA GLN A 130 1.15 -24.41 4.58
C GLN A 130 -0.36 -24.63 4.70
N ASN A 131 -0.88 -24.41 5.91
CA ASN A 131 -2.30 -24.29 6.15
C ASN A 131 -2.87 -23.04 5.45
N PRO A 132 -4.18 -23.00 5.17
CA PRO A 132 -4.82 -21.80 4.65
C PRO A 132 -4.67 -20.60 5.58
N ASP A 133 -4.28 -19.48 5.00
CA ASP A 133 -4.15 -18.17 5.65
C ASP A 133 -5.37 -17.27 5.39
N ARG A 134 -6.32 -17.78 4.59
CA ARG A 134 -7.62 -17.16 4.35
C ARG A 134 -8.67 -18.21 4.09
N LEU A 135 -9.93 -17.85 4.34
CA LEU A 135 -11.10 -18.56 3.84
C LEU A 135 -11.74 -17.77 2.70
N VAL A 136 -12.52 -18.45 1.86
CA VAL A 136 -13.33 -17.81 0.83
C VAL A 136 -14.77 -18.34 0.83
N LEU A 137 -15.74 -17.45 0.77
CA LEU A 137 -17.13 -17.78 0.46
C LEU A 137 -17.43 -17.27 -0.95
N ASP A 138 -17.74 -18.17 -1.87
CA ASP A 138 -18.05 -17.82 -3.25
C ASP A 138 -19.57 -17.83 -3.47
N LEU A 139 -20.16 -16.63 -3.60
CA LEU A 139 -21.59 -16.43 -3.76
C LEU A 139 -21.91 -16.34 -5.24
N ASP A 140 -22.41 -17.45 -5.79
CA ASP A 140 -22.71 -17.63 -7.20
C ASP A 140 -24.22 -17.46 -7.46
N PRO A 141 -24.67 -16.35 -8.09
CA PRO A 141 -26.08 -16.17 -8.38
C PRO A 141 -26.55 -17.18 -9.44
N GLY A 142 -27.61 -17.90 -9.10
CA GLY A 142 -28.35 -18.74 -10.02
C GLY A 142 -29.09 -17.95 -11.10
N GLU A 143 -29.76 -18.68 -12.01
CA GLU A 143 -30.56 -18.05 -13.04
C GLU A 143 -31.68 -17.20 -12.41
N GLY A 144 -31.82 -15.96 -12.90
CA GLY A 144 -32.81 -15.00 -12.40
C GLY A 144 -32.35 -14.14 -11.23
N VAL A 145 -31.20 -14.43 -10.61
CA VAL A 145 -30.67 -13.65 -9.48
C VAL A 145 -29.69 -12.59 -9.94
N THR A 146 -29.86 -11.38 -9.42
CA THR A 146 -29.04 -10.21 -9.73
C THR A 146 -27.82 -10.08 -8.80
N LEU A 147 -26.84 -9.27 -9.22
CA LEU A 147 -25.69 -8.93 -8.40
C LEU A 147 -26.09 -8.19 -7.11
N ALA A 148 -27.13 -7.34 -7.17
CA ALA A 148 -27.66 -6.64 -5.99
C ALA A 148 -28.28 -7.61 -4.98
N GLU A 149 -29.07 -8.59 -5.43
CA GLU A 149 -29.60 -9.64 -4.54
C GLU A 149 -28.48 -10.50 -3.95
N THR A 150 -27.39 -10.71 -4.70
CA THR A 150 -26.19 -11.39 -4.21
C THR A 150 -25.48 -10.58 -3.13
N ALA A 151 -25.42 -9.25 -3.29
CA ALA A 151 -24.83 -8.34 -2.32
C ALA A 151 -25.57 -8.33 -0.97
N GLU A 152 -26.90 -8.48 -0.98
CA GLU A 152 -27.67 -8.63 0.26
C GLU A 152 -27.26 -9.87 1.07
N ILE A 153 -27.06 -11.00 0.40
CA ILE A 153 -26.55 -12.21 1.08
C ILE A 153 -25.08 -12.03 1.47
N ALA A 154 -24.29 -11.31 0.67
CA ALA A 154 -22.90 -11.02 1.03
C ALA A 154 -22.79 -10.20 2.34
N LEU A 155 -23.71 -9.24 2.54
CA LEU A 155 -23.79 -8.48 3.79
C LEU A 155 -24.19 -9.37 4.98
N ALA A 156 -25.12 -10.31 4.80
CA ALA A 156 -25.46 -11.27 5.84
C ALA A 156 -24.26 -12.19 6.19
N CYS A 157 -23.50 -12.64 5.19
CA CYS A 157 -22.25 -13.38 5.43
C CYS A 157 -21.25 -12.56 6.25
N ASN A 158 -21.13 -11.25 5.98
CA ASN A 158 -20.24 -10.37 6.73
C ASN A 158 -20.62 -10.31 8.21
N GLU A 159 -21.90 -10.17 8.54
CA GLU A 159 -22.37 -10.13 9.93
C GLU A 159 -22.00 -11.41 10.69
N VAL A 160 -22.10 -12.58 10.03
CA VAL A 160 -21.69 -13.86 10.62
C VAL A 160 -20.18 -13.92 10.83
N LEU A 161 -19.38 -13.52 9.83
CA LEU A 161 -17.91 -13.52 9.93
C LEU A 161 -17.38 -12.52 10.97
N ASP A 162 -17.99 -11.33 11.07
CA ASP A 162 -17.68 -10.33 12.09
C ASP A 162 -18.03 -10.84 13.49
N GLY A 163 -19.16 -11.54 13.65
CA GLY A 163 -19.51 -12.24 14.90
C GLY A 163 -18.53 -13.34 15.29
N MET A 164 -17.78 -13.89 14.34
CA MET A 164 -16.68 -14.84 14.58
C MET A 164 -15.33 -14.15 14.86
N GLY A 165 -15.29 -12.81 14.82
CA GLY A 165 -14.06 -12.02 14.99
C GLY A 165 -13.16 -12.05 13.75
N LEU A 166 -13.67 -12.44 12.59
CA LEU A 166 -12.89 -12.55 11.36
C LEU A 166 -13.02 -11.28 10.53
N VAL A 167 -11.89 -10.61 10.29
CA VAL A 167 -11.81 -9.51 9.33
C VAL A 167 -12.10 -10.06 7.94
N SER A 168 -13.13 -9.51 7.28
CA SER A 168 -13.58 -9.98 5.97
C SER A 168 -13.71 -8.85 4.95
N VAL A 169 -13.41 -9.18 3.69
CA VAL A 169 -13.38 -8.23 2.56
C VAL A 169 -14.16 -8.81 1.38
N PRO A 170 -15.11 -8.06 0.81
CA PRO A 170 -15.85 -8.48 -0.36
C PRO A 170 -15.08 -8.16 -1.64
N VAL A 171 -15.13 -9.08 -2.59
CA VAL A 171 -14.51 -8.98 -3.90
C VAL A 171 -15.58 -9.30 -4.93
N THR A 172 -16.02 -8.30 -5.70
CA THR A 172 -16.90 -8.60 -6.84
C THR A 172 -16.13 -9.50 -7.81
N SER A 173 -16.69 -10.66 -8.17
CA SER A 173 -15.93 -11.68 -8.92
C SER A 173 -15.46 -11.19 -10.29
N GLY A 174 -16.09 -10.14 -10.83
CA GLY A 174 -15.91 -9.69 -12.21
C GLY A 174 -16.67 -10.56 -13.22
N SER A 175 -17.44 -11.56 -12.77
CA SER A 175 -18.31 -12.37 -13.63
C SER A 175 -19.78 -12.19 -13.37
N LYS A 176 -20.27 -12.71 -12.24
CA LYS A 176 -21.69 -12.69 -11.88
C LYS A 176 -21.87 -12.52 -10.38
N GLY A 177 -21.04 -13.21 -9.58
CA GLY A 177 -21.15 -13.26 -8.13
C GLY A 177 -20.17 -12.38 -7.37
N ILE A 178 -20.09 -12.64 -6.08
CA ILE A 178 -19.24 -11.95 -5.10
C ILE A 178 -18.45 -13.02 -4.32
N HIS A 179 -17.15 -12.85 -4.18
CA HIS A 179 -16.36 -13.61 -3.21
C HIS A 179 -16.24 -12.80 -1.93
N ILE A 180 -16.20 -13.48 -0.80
CA ILE A 180 -15.89 -12.89 0.50
C ILE A 180 -14.67 -13.61 1.02
N TYR A 181 -13.58 -12.87 1.22
CA TYR A 181 -12.36 -13.41 1.81
C TYR A 181 -12.30 -13.00 3.27
N ALA A 182 -11.92 -13.92 4.15
CA ALA A 182 -11.64 -13.62 5.55
C ALA A 182 -10.28 -14.18 5.96
N GLY A 183 -9.52 -13.40 6.73
CA GLY A 183 -8.17 -13.76 7.17
C GLY A 183 -8.21 -14.89 8.20
N LEU A 184 -7.20 -15.76 8.19
CA LEU A 184 -7.02 -16.84 9.16
C LEU A 184 -5.61 -16.78 9.77
N ASP A 185 -5.46 -17.35 10.96
CA ASP A 185 -4.18 -17.48 11.69
C ASP A 185 -3.24 -18.55 11.12
N GLY A 186 -3.72 -19.44 10.26
CA GLY A 186 -2.95 -20.55 9.70
C GLY A 186 -2.84 -21.77 10.63
N GLU A 187 -3.57 -21.82 11.75
CA GLU A 187 -3.55 -22.97 12.66
C GLU A 187 -4.39 -24.14 12.13
N THR A 188 -5.45 -23.82 11.36
CA THR A 188 -6.42 -24.81 10.88
C THR A 188 -6.08 -25.29 9.47
N ASP A 189 -6.07 -26.61 9.25
CA ASP A 189 -5.83 -27.18 7.93
C ASP A 189 -6.98 -26.93 6.93
N ALA A 190 -6.74 -27.20 5.64
CA ALA A 190 -7.73 -26.97 4.60
C ALA A 190 -9.01 -27.81 4.74
N ALA A 191 -8.96 -28.96 5.42
CA ALA A 191 -10.15 -29.76 5.68
C ALA A 191 -11.02 -29.11 6.77
N GLY A 192 -10.41 -28.61 7.83
CA GLY A 192 -11.06 -27.85 8.90
C GLY A 192 -11.69 -26.56 8.38
N VAL A 193 -10.94 -25.74 7.64
CA VAL A 193 -11.47 -24.51 7.03
C VAL A 193 -12.64 -24.81 6.10
N SER A 194 -12.54 -25.88 5.29
CA SER A 194 -13.65 -26.30 4.44
C SER A 194 -14.89 -26.77 5.21
N GLN A 195 -14.74 -27.33 6.41
CA GLN A 195 -15.87 -27.70 7.27
C GLN A 195 -16.54 -26.47 7.88
N VAL A 196 -15.76 -25.49 8.34
CA VAL A 196 -16.28 -24.21 8.84
C VAL A 196 -17.06 -23.47 7.75
N ALA A 197 -16.49 -23.34 6.56
CA ALA A 197 -17.17 -22.70 5.42
C ALA A 197 -18.46 -23.44 5.03
N LYS A 198 -18.46 -24.78 5.11
CA LYS A 198 -19.66 -25.59 4.86
C LYS A 198 -20.74 -25.35 5.92
N ALA A 199 -20.37 -25.33 7.20
CA ALA A 199 -21.30 -25.08 8.29
C ALA A 199 -21.94 -23.69 8.17
N LEU A 200 -21.14 -22.67 7.83
CA LEU A 200 -21.63 -21.31 7.55
C LEU A 200 -22.60 -21.30 6.37
N ALA A 201 -22.28 -22.00 5.28
CA ALA A 201 -23.18 -22.11 4.12
C ALA A 201 -24.51 -22.78 4.46
N GLN A 202 -24.48 -23.82 5.29
CA GLN A 202 -25.69 -24.52 5.74
C GLN A 202 -26.53 -23.64 6.68
N ALA A 203 -25.91 -22.91 7.59
CA ALA A 203 -26.61 -21.97 8.46
C ALA A 203 -27.32 -20.87 7.66
N LEU A 204 -26.66 -20.30 6.64
CA LEU A 204 -27.29 -19.32 5.75
C LEU A 204 -28.39 -19.92 4.85
N GLU A 205 -28.26 -21.17 4.43
CA GLU A 205 -29.33 -21.89 3.72
C GLU A 205 -30.55 -22.13 4.63
N GLU A 206 -30.34 -22.41 5.92
CA GLU A 206 -31.43 -22.55 6.90
C GLU A 206 -32.13 -21.22 7.21
N GLU A 207 -31.38 -20.12 7.28
CA GLU A 207 -31.91 -18.78 7.54
C GLU A 207 -32.62 -18.19 6.31
N TYR A 208 -32.07 -18.42 5.11
CA TYR A 208 -32.56 -17.89 3.84
C TYR A 208 -32.90 -19.00 2.82
N PRO A 209 -33.78 -19.97 3.12
CA PRO A 209 -33.97 -21.18 2.32
C PRO A 209 -34.54 -20.92 0.92
N GLU A 210 -35.24 -19.81 0.72
CA GLU A 210 -35.77 -19.40 -0.58
C GLU A 210 -34.76 -18.63 -1.43
N ARG A 211 -33.65 -18.17 -0.85
CA ARG A 211 -32.66 -17.29 -1.50
C ARG A 211 -31.27 -17.90 -1.60
N VAL A 212 -30.91 -18.84 -0.73
CA VAL A 212 -29.57 -19.42 -0.63
C VAL A 212 -29.66 -20.93 -0.81
N THR A 213 -28.64 -21.54 -1.41
CA THR A 213 -28.43 -22.98 -1.35
C THR A 213 -26.96 -23.35 -1.16
N ALA A 214 -26.68 -24.32 -0.29
CA ALA A 214 -25.36 -24.91 -0.12
C ALA A 214 -25.19 -26.23 -0.91
N VAL A 215 -26.23 -26.64 -1.65
CA VAL A 215 -26.27 -27.90 -2.40
C VAL A 215 -25.63 -27.74 -3.77
N MET A 216 -24.72 -28.67 -4.10
CA MET A 216 -23.95 -28.62 -5.35
C MET A 216 -24.79 -28.85 -6.62
N ARG A 217 -26.01 -29.41 -6.51
CA ARG A 217 -26.84 -29.79 -7.66
C ARG A 217 -27.36 -28.55 -8.39
N LYS A 218 -27.00 -28.41 -9.67
CA LYS A 218 -27.40 -27.25 -10.49
C LYS A 218 -28.92 -27.06 -10.62
N THR A 219 -29.69 -28.15 -10.57
CA THR A 219 -31.17 -28.13 -10.65
C THR A 219 -31.83 -27.39 -9.48
N GLU A 220 -31.13 -27.21 -8.37
CA GLU A 220 -31.63 -26.58 -7.15
C GLU A 220 -31.23 -25.09 -7.03
N ARG A 221 -30.51 -24.56 -8.03
CA ARG A 221 -29.94 -23.19 -8.01
C ARG A 221 -30.82 -22.12 -8.67
N ALA A 222 -31.87 -22.50 -9.41
CA ALA A 222 -32.72 -21.52 -10.08
C ALA A 222 -33.39 -20.59 -9.05
N GLY A 223 -33.27 -19.28 -9.23
CA GLY A 223 -33.79 -18.27 -8.29
C GLY A 223 -33.03 -18.16 -6.95
N LYS A 224 -31.93 -18.89 -6.76
CA LYS A 224 -31.14 -18.90 -5.51
C LYS A 224 -29.68 -18.55 -5.74
N ILE A 225 -29.00 -18.11 -4.69
CA ILE A 225 -27.56 -17.87 -4.62
C ILE A 225 -26.92 -19.15 -4.10
N PHE A 226 -26.08 -19.75 -4.93
CA PHE A 226 -25.30 -20.92 -4.53
C PHE A 226 -24.08 -20.43 -3.75
N LEU A 227 -23.96 -20.84 -2.48
CA LEU A 227 -22.82 -20.50 -1.65
C LEU A 227 -21.78 -21.63 -1.72
N ASP A 228 -20.80 -21.49 -2.61
CA ASP A 228 -19.78 -22.51 -2.89
C ASP A 228 -18.70 -22.53 -1.80
N TRP A 229 -19.01 -23.20 -0.70
CA TRP A 229 -18.04 -23.48 0.37
C TRP A 229 -16.88 -24.39 -0.09
N SER A 230 -17.03 -25.11 -1.22
CA SER A 230 -16.05 -26.11 -1.67
C SER A 230 -14.74 -25.50 -2.18
N GLN A 231 -14.73 -24.19 -2.45
CA GLN A 231 -13.54 -23.42 -2.85
C GLN A 231 -12.42 -23.42 -1.79
N ASN A 232 -12.76 -23.75 -0.53
CA ASN A 232 -11.79 -23.89 0.58
C ASN A 232 -11.07 -25.24 0.58
N ASN A 233 -11.46 -26.20 -0.26
CA ASN A 233 -10.73 -27.44 -0.39
C ASN A 233 -9.31 -27.16 -0.93
N GLY A 234 -8.28 -27.74 -0.30
CA GLY A 234 -6.88 -27.48 -0.66
C GLY A 234 -6.46 -27.89 -2.09
N ASN A 235 -7.33 -28.55 -2.87
CA ASN A 235 -7.12 -28.89 -4.28
C ASN A 235 -7.90 -27.99 -5.25
N LYS A 236 -8.69 -27.04 -4.73
CA LYS A 236 -9.46 -26.07 -5.51
C LYS A 236 -8.69 -24.76 -5.62
N THR A 237 -9.04 -24.00 -6.64
CA THR A 237 -8.48 -22.69 -6.91
C THR A 237 -9.61 -21.74 -7.27
N THR A 238 -9.52 -20.53 -6.75
CA THR A 238 -10.49 -19.44 -6.98
C THR A 238 -9.77 -18.32 -7.73
N VAL A 239 -10.48 -17.57 -8.57
CA VAL A 239 -9.86 -16.42 -9.24
C VAL A 239 -9.34 -15.44 -8.18
N SER A 240 -8.07 -15.06 -8.32
CA SER A 240 -7.37 -14.20 -7.35
C SER A 240 -7.97 -12.79 -7.36
N PRO A 241 -8.02 -12.11 -6.20
CA PRO A 241 -8.19 -10.66 -6.15
C PRO A 241 -7.28 -9.96 -7.17
N TYR A 242 -7.81 -8.92 -7.82
CA TYR A 242 -7.17 -8.15 -8.91
C TYR A 242 -6.88 -8.94 -10.21
N SER A 243 -7.31 -10.20 -10.34
CA SER A 243 -7.22 -10.88 -11.64
C SER A 243 -8.27 -10.34 -12.62
N LEU A 244 -7.87 -10.15 -13.88
CA LEU A 244 -8.80 -9.98 -14.99
C LEU A 244 -9.71 -11.20 -15.15
N ARG A 245 -10.82 -11.01 -15.87
CA ARG A 245 -11.80 -12.04 -16.23
C ARG A 245 -11.87 -12.19 -17.74
N GLY A 246 -11.88 -13.43 -18.23
CA GLY A 246 -12.02 -13.73 -19.66
C GLY A 246 -13.47 -13.62 -20.12
N ARG A 247 -13.99 -12.39 -20.14
CA ARG A 247 -15.36 -12.03 -20.55
C ARG A 247 -15.34 -11.10 -21.75
N GLU A 248 -16.52 -10.70 -22.23
CA GLU A 248 -16.65 -9.75 -23.33
C GLU A 248 -15.90 -8.43 -23.07
N ARG A 249 -15.98 -7.93 -21.84
CA ARG A 249 -15.23 -6.77 -21.35
C ARG A 249 -14.15 -7.20 -20.34
N PRO A 250 -13.05 -6.45 -20.20
CA PRO A 250 -11.96 -6.71 -19.26
C PRO A 250 -12.34 -6.36 -17.82
N THR A 251 -13.34 -7.06 -17.28
CA THR A 251 -13.74 -6.95 -15.88
C THR A 251 -12.72 -7.63 -14.96
N VAL A 252 -12.72 -7.22 -13.69
CA VAL A 252 -11.74 -7.65 -12.68
C VAL A 252 -12.45 -8.30 -11.49
N ALA A 253 -11.79 -9.28 -10.86
CA ALA A 253 -12.10 -9.71 -9.51
C ALA A 253 -11.70 -8.61 -8.50
N ALA A 254 -12.51 -7.55 -8.41
CA ALA A 254 -12.13 -6.29 -7.78
C ALA A 254 -12.55 -6.24 -6.30
N PRO A 255 -11.59 -6.04 -5.37
CA PRO A 255 -11.89 -5.77 -3.96
C PRO A 255 -12.72 -4.50 -3.79
N ARG A 256 -13.73 -4.58 -2.93
CA ARG A 256 -14.70 -3.52 -2.63
C ARG A 256 -14.75 -3.26 -1.14
N THR A 257 -15.24 -2.09 -0.75
CA THR A 257 -15.65 -1.86 0.64
C THR A 257 -17.07 -2.40 0.87
N TRP A 258 -17.45 -2.66 2.11
CA TRP A 258 -18.80 -3.12 2.44
C TRP A 258 -19.86 -2.04 2.10
N GLU A 259 -19.52 -0.75 2.16
CA GLU A 259 -20.39 0.34 1.73
C GLU A 259 -20.72 0.25 0.24
N GLU A 260 -19.72 -0.05 -0.60
CA GLU A 260 -19.93 -0.22 -2.03
C GLU A 260 -20.82 -1.42 -2.35
N ILE A 261 -20.69 -2.52 -1.57
CA ILE A 261 -21.55 -3.69 -1.71
C ILE A 261 -23.01 -3.34 -1.39
N ALA A 262 -23.25 -2.45 -0.44
CA ALA A 262 -24.59 -1.97 -0.09
C ALA A 262 -25.21 -1.00 -1.12
N GLU A 263 -24.49 -0.56 -2.15
CA GLU A 263 -25.01 0.40 -3.12
C GLU A 263 -25.98 -0.23 -4.13
N PRO A 264 -27.15 0.39 -4.41
CA PRO A 264 -28.12 -0.10 -5.40
C PRO A 264 -27.61 -0.13 -6.85
N GLY A 265 -26.45 0.49 -7.11
CA GLY A 265 -25.81 0.55 -8.43
C GLY A 265 -24.59 -0.36 -8.56
N LEU A 266 -24.41 -1.33 -7.64
CA LEU A 266 -23.27 -2.23 -7.64
C LEU A 266 -23.10 -2.89 -9.01
N LYS A 267 -21.91 -2.69 -9.59
CA LYS A 267 -21.50 -3.28 -10.86
C LYS A 267 -20.11 -3.90 -10.71
N HIS A 268 -19.82 -4.86 -11.58
CA HIS A 268 -18.45 -5.33 -11.78
C HIS A 268 -17.62 -4.21 -12.41
N LEU A 269 -16.38 -4.06 -11.92
CA LEU A 269 -15.46 -3.04 -12.41
C LEU A 269 -14.65 -3.55 -13.59
N VAL A 270 -14.38 -2.67 -14.55
CA VAL A 270 -13.37 -2.89 -15.59
C VAL A 270 -11.99 -2.47 -15.10
N PHE A 271 -10.95 -2.95 -15.76
CA PHE A 271 -9.58 -2.78 -15.31
C PHE A 271 -9.11 -1.32 -15.22
N GLU A 272 -9.63 -0.42 -16.06
CA GLU A 272 -9.35 1.01 -15.96
C GLU A 272 -9.88 1.62 -14.66
N GLU A 273 -11.13 1.28 -14.29
CA GLU A 273 -11.74 1.72 -13.01
C GLU A 273 -10.97 1.17 -11.80
N VAL A 274 -10.38 -0.02 -11.93
CA VAL A 274 -9.53 -0.60 -10.86
C VAL A 274 -8.20 0.12 -10.76
N ILE A 275 -7.56 0.48 -11.87
CA ILE A 275 -6.32 1.28 -11.87
C ILE A 275 -6.57 2.62 -11.17
N GLU A 276 -7.63 3.34 -11.53
CA GLU A 276 -7.98 4.63 -10.91
C GLU A 276 -8.10 4.50 -9.38
N ARG A 277 -8.81 3.47 -8.91
CA ARG A 277 -8.98 3.21 -7.47
C ARG A 277 -7.66 2.93 -6.75
N VAL A 278 -6.80 2.10 -7.34
CA VAL A 278 -5.50 1.79 -6.76
C VAL A 278 -4.61 3.04 -6.71
N GLN A 279 -4.63 3.86 -7.76
CA GLN A 279 -3.89 5.13 -7.80
C GLN A 279 -4.41 6.17 -6.79
N GLU A 280 -5.70 6.14 -6.47
CA GLU A 280 -6.31 6.90 -5.37
C GLU A 280 -5.96 6.34 -3.97
N GLY A 281 -5.26 5.20 -3.90
CA GLY A 281 -4.83 4.55 -2.66
C GLY A 281 -5.91 3.65 -2.02
N LEU A 282 -6.92 3.24 -2.78
CA LEU A 282 -7.98 2.37 -2.29
C LEU A 282 -7.62 0.89 -2.47
N ASP A 283 -7.18 0.26 -1.38
CA ASP A 283 -6.93 -1.20 -1.30
C ASP A 283 -7.71 -1.83 -0.12
N PRO A 284 -8.98 -2.20 -0.31
CA PRO A 284 -9.79 -2.79 0.76
C PRO A 284 -9.25 -4.13 1.27
N ILE A 285 -8.52 -4.89 0.43
CA ILE A 285 -8.07 -6.25 0.79
C ILE A 285 -6.74 -6.26 1.55
N ALA A 286 -6.05 -5.13 1.66
CA ALA A 286 -4.89 -4.96 2.54
C ALA A 286 -5.17 -5.40 3.99
N ALA A 287 -6.41 -5.25 4.46
CA ALA A 287 -6.84 -5.63 5.80
C ALA A 287 -6.69 -7.13 6.11
N LEU A 288 -6.60 -7.99 5.10
CA LEU A 288 -6.40 -9.44 5.27
C LEU A 288 -4.92 -9.83 5.50
N GLY A 289 -3.97 -8.91 5.30
CA GLY A 289 -2.53 -9.19 5.38
C GLY A 289 -1.96 -9.40 6.79
N GLY A 290 -2.80 -9.62 7.80
CA GLY A 290 -2.45 -9.59 9.23
C GLY A 290 -2.24 -10.93 9.93
N GLY A 291 -1.80 -11.98 9.23
CA GLY A 291 -1.35 -13.24 9.85
C GLY A 291 0.17 -13.36 9.77
N GLU A 292 0.85 -13.42 10.92
CA GLU A 292 2.29 -13.63 11.04
C GLU A 292 2.72 -14.97 10.43
N THR A 293 2.93 -15.00 9.12
CA THR A 293 3.99 -15.77 8.46
C THR A 293 4.31 -15.03 7.17
N ALA A 294 5.39 -14.25 7.21
CA ALA A 294 6.02 -13.73 6.01
C ALA A 294 6.22 -14.89 5.03
N ALA A 295 5.56 -14.82 3.87
CA ALA A 295 5.83 -15.72 2.77
C ALA A 295 7.33 -15.62 2.42
N PRO A 296 8.01 -16.69 1.95
CA PRO A 296 9.39 -16.56 1.48
C PRO A 296 9.39 -15.57 0.30
N GLY A 297 9.97 -14.38 0.51
CA GLY A 297 9.87 -13.24 -0.41
C GLY A 297 9.28 -11.98 0.24
N GLY A 298 8.70 -12.08 1.43
CA GLY A 298 8.52 -10.93 2.31
C GLY A 298 9.87 -10.49 2.86
N ASP A 299 10.12 -9.19 2.83
CA ASP A 299 11.35 -8.63 3.35
C ASP A 299 11.51 -8.97 4.85
N ARG A 300 12.42 -9.89 5.16
CA ARG A 300 12.67 -10.36 6.54
C ARG A 300 13.18 -9.26 7.47
N LEU A 301 13.64 -8.14 6.90
CA LEU A 301 14.07 -6.97 7.66
C LEU A 301 12.91 -5.98 7.90
N THR A 302 11.68 -6.26 7.46
CA THR A 302 10.52 -5.36 7.67
C THR A 302 10.36 -5.00 9.15
N THR A 303 10.34 -6.00 10.03
CA THR A 303 10.23 -5.77 11.48
C THR A 303 11.41 -4.98 12.01
N TYR A 304 12.64 -5.35 11.61
CA TYR A 304 13.87 -4.64 11.98
C TYR A 304 13.82 -3.16 11.61
N ARG A 305 13.53 -2.85 10.33
CA ARG A 305 13.42 -1.47 9.83
C ARG A 305 12.30 -0.70 10.51
N SER A 306 11.16 -1.33 10.79
CA SER A 306 10.05 -0.67 11.49
C SER A 306 10.41 -0.24 12.92
N MET A 307 11.40 -0.90 13.53
CA MET A 307 11.87 -0.63 14.89
C MET A 307 13.04 0.35 14.94
N ARG A 308 13.71 0.63 13.81
CA ARG A 308 14.88 1.51 13.74
C ARG A 308 14.57 2.80 13.02
N ASP A 309 15.16 3.88 13.52
CA ASP A 309 15.21 5.15 12.83
C ASP A 309 16.63 5.34 12.32
N ALA A 310 16.87 5.06 11.03
CA ALA A 310 18.19 5.10 10.39
C ALA A 310 18.89 6.46 10.51
N THR A 311 18.14 7.53 10.82
CA THR A 311 18.69 8.88 11.03
C THR A 311 19.20 9.11 12.46
N LYS A 312 18.79 8.25 13.40
CA LYS A 312 19.10 8.40 14.83
C LYS A 312 19.99 7.30 15.36
N THR A 313 19.94 6.09 14.81
CA THR A 313 20.82 4.99 15.23
C THR A 313 22.05 4.88 14.33
N GLY A 314 23.18 4.49 14.90
CA GLY A 314 24.38 4.12 14.13
C GLY A 314 24.30 2.70 13.54
N GLU A 315 23.23 1.96 13.86
CA GLU A 315 22.99 0.61 13.33
C GLU A 315 22.77 0.65 11.80
N PRO A 316 23.25 -0.35 11.05
CA PRO A 316 22.99 -0.44 9.61
C PRO A 316 21.51 -0.77 9.33
N VAL A 317 20.84 0.06 8.53
CA VAL A 317 19.43 -0.12 8.15
C VAL A 317 19.32 -0.16 6.62
N PRO A 318 19.70 -1.25 5.95
CA PRO A 318 19.68 -1.32 4.49
C PRO A 318 18.24 -1.33 3.97
N GLU A 319 17.95 -0.48 2.99
CA GLU A 319 16.61 -0.39 2.36
C GLU A 319 16.29 -1.59 1.47
N ALA A 320 17.31 -2.21 0.89
CA ALA A 320 17.15 -3.36 0.01
C ALA A 320 16.72 -4.61 0.79
N ALA A 321 15.80 -5.38 0.21
CA ALA A 321 15.40 -6.67 0.75
C ALA A 321 16.61 -7.61 0.89
N PRO A 322 16.69 -8.38 1.99
CA PRO A 322 17.80 -9.28 2.23
C PRO A 322 17.87 -10.34 1.12
N ARG A 323 19.08 -10.62 0.64
CA ARG A 323 19.36 -11.67 -0.34
C ARG A 323 20.30 -12.70 0.30
N PRO A 324 20.11 -14.01 0.06
CA PRO A 324 21.09 -15.01 0.44
C PRO A 324 22.46 -14.67 -0.16
N ARG A 325 23.53 -14.79 0.63
CA ARG A 325 24.91 -14.65 0.16
C ARG A 325 25.41 -15.97 -0.42
N ASP A 326 26.17 -15.87 -1.50
CA ASP A 326 27.04 -16.95 -1.96
C ASP A 326 28.32 -16.90 -1.10
N GLY A 327 28.43 -17.77 -0.10
CA GLY A 327 29.58 -17.77 0.81
C GLY A 327 29.42 -18.72 2.00
N VAL A 328 30.46 -18.80 2.83
CA VAL A 328 30.40 -19.54 4.10
C VAL A 328 29.59 -18.73 5.11
N PRO A 329 28.56 -19.31 5.76
CA PRO A 329 27.75 -18.59 6.73
C PRO A 329 28.59 -17.99 7.86
N ILE A 330 28.23 -16.80 8.32
CA ILE A 330 28.90 -16.14 9.45
C ILE A 330 28.09 -16.21 10.75
N PHE A 331 28.75 -15.91 11.85
CA PHE A 331 28.10 -15.63 13.13
C PHE A 331 28.68 -14.36 13.74
N VAL A 332 27.90 -13.70 14.58
CA VAL A 332 28.38 -12.62 15.45
C VAL A 332 27.77 -12.80 16.83
N ILE A 333 28.56 -12.51 17.86
CA ILE A 333 28.11 -12.43 19.24
C ILE A 333 28.42 -11.02 19.72
N GLY A 334 27.39 -10.21 19.94
CA GLY A 334 27.52 -8.84 20.42
C GLY A 334 27.30 -8.76 21.93
N GLU A 335 28.21 -8.18 22.69
CA GLU A 335 27.99 -7.77 24.07
C GLU A 335 27.22 -6.45 24.09
N HIS A 336 26.00 -6.46 24.63
CA HIS A 336 25.06 -5.35 24.56
C HIS A 336 24.70 -4.82 25.97
N HIS A 337 25.20 -3.62 26.27
CA HIS A 337 24.95 -2.86 27.49
C HIS A 337 23.69 -2.01 27.37
N ALA A 338 22.54 -2.66 27.18
CA ALA A 338 21.24 -2.01 27.20
C ALA A 338 20.79 -1.73 28.64
N ARG A 339 19.47 -1.69 28.91
CA ARG A 339 18.93 -1.61 30.30
C ARG A 339 19.50 -2.70 31.21
N ARG A 340 19.85 -3.85 30.64
CA ARG A 340 20.56 -4.95 31.29
C ARG A 340 21.61 -5.48 30.30
N LEU A 341 22.77 -5.86 30.83
CA LEU A 341 23.81 -6.54 30.06
C LEU A 341 23.26 -7.88 29.55
N HIS A 342 23.42 -8.12 28.26
CA HIS A 342 23.15 -9.39 27.61
C HIS A 342 24.09 -9.56 26.40
N TRP A 343 24.14 -10.77 25.85
CA TRP A 343 24.88 -11.05 24.63
C TRP A 343 23.90 -11.44 23.55
N ASP A 344 23.96 -10.74 22.43
CA ASP A 344 23.18 -11.07 21.26
C ASP A 344 23.93 -12.11 20.42
N PHE A 345 23.46 -13.33 20.45
CA PHE A 345 23.98 -14.45 19.68
C PHE A 345 23.27 -14.48 18.32
N ARG A 346 24.01 -14.36 17.22
CA ARG A 346 23.42 -14.30 15.87
C ARG A 346 24.09 -15.26 14.90
N LEU A 347 23.28 -15.93 14.09
CA LEU A 347 23.73 -16.83 13.02
C LEU A 347 23.16 -16.36 11.69
N GLU A 348 23.98 -16.34 10.65
CA GLU A 348 23.52 -16.10 9.29
C GLU A 348 22.63 -17.25 8.80
N HIS A 349 21.43 -16.91 8.31
CA HIS A 349 20.54 -17.85 7.65
C HIS A 349 19.54 -17.16 6.71
N ASP A 350 19.51 -17.59 5.44
CA ASP A 350 18.72 -17.01 4.33
C ASP A 350 18.92 -15.48 4.17
N GLY A 351 20.17 -14.99 4.19
CA GLY A 351 20.48 -13.58 3.90
C GLY A 351 20.22 -12.58 5.03
N VAL A 352 19.96 -13.06 6.24
CA VAL A 352 19.84 -12.24 7.46
C VAL A 352 20.57 -12.89 8.63
N LEU A 353 20.82 -12.12 9.68
CA LEU A 353 21.29 -12.59 10.98
C LEU A 353 20.09 -12.92 11.88
N VAL A 354 19.79 -14.21 12.03
CA VAL A 354 18.78 -14.68 12.99
C VAL A 354 19.35 -14.52 14.39
N SER A 355 18.61 -13.85 15.27
CA SER A 355 19.15 -13.26 16.49
C SER A 355 18.49 -13.77 17.76
N TRP A 356 19.30 -13.97 18.81
CA TRP A 356 18.84 -14.31 20.15
C TRP A 356 19.56 -13.50 21.21
N ALA A 357 18.81 -12.86 22.11
CA ALA A 357 19.35 -12.22 23.30
C ALA A 357 19.62 -13.27 24.40
N VAL A 358 20.86 -13.36 24.88
CA VAL A 358 21.35 -14.32 25.88
C VAL A 358 21.85 -13.57 27.12
N PRO A 359 21.03 -13.42 28.19
CA PRO A 359 21.34 -12.55 29.32
C PRO A 359 22.63 -12.87 30.10
N LYS A 360 23.12 -14.11 30.02
CA LYS A 360 24.32 -14.59 30.74
C LYS A 360 25.45 -15.02 29.82
N GLY A 361 25.40 -14.60 28.56
CA GLY A 361 26.38 -14.95 27.54
C GLY A 361 26.28 -16.41 27.09
N PRO A 362 26.95 -16.76 25.97
CA PRO A 362 27.07 -18.14 25.52
C PRO A 362 27.70 -19.02 26.61
N PRO A 363 27.19 -20.24 26.85
CA PRO A 363 27.83 -21.16 27.80
C PRO A 363 29.16 -21.70 27.22
N LEU A 364 30.18 -21.84 28.06
CA LEU A 364 31.46 -22.50 27.70
C LEU A 364 31.68 -23.82 28.46
N ASP A 365 30.72 -24.24 29.28
CA ASP A 365 30.69 -25.52 30.00
C ASP A 365 29.44 -26.31 29.55
N PRO A 366 29.57 -27.58 29.13
CA PRO A 366 28.43 -28.40 28.71
C PRO A 366 27.41 -28.74 29.82
N LYS A 367 27.68 -28.38 31.08
CA LYS A 367 26.74 -28.49 32.19
C LYS A 367 25.81 -27.27 32.30
N GLU A 368 26.12 -26.18 31.60
CA GLU A 368 25.34 -24.96 31.63
C GLU A 368 24.40 -24.87 30.42
N ASN A 369 23.13 -24.54 30.70
CA ASN A 369 22.16 -24.15 29.68
C ASN A 369 21.84 -22.67 29.89
N ARG A 370 21.72 -21.92 28.79
CA ARG A 370 21.41 -20.49 28.82
C ARG A 370 20.08 -20.26 28.13
N LEU A 371 19.20 -19.48 28.76
CA LEU A 371 18.03 -18.95 28.08
C LEU A 371 18.50 -18.01 26.96
N ALA A 372 17.95 -18.18 25.78
CA ALA A 372 18.18 -17.38 24.60
C ALA A 372 16.80 -16.95 24.08
N VAL A 373 16.51 -15.66 24.06
CA VAL A 373 15.21 -15.13 23.63
C VAL A 373 15.35 -14.67 22.19
N GLN A 374 14.60 -15.26 21.27
CA GLN A 374 14.65 -14.90 19.86
C GLN A 374 14.11 -13.48 19.66
N THR A 375 14.86 -12.67 18.91
CA THR A 375 14.52 -11.30 18.54
C THR A 375 14.33 -11.19 17.04
N GLU A 376 14.04 -9.99 16.54
CA GLU A 376 13.92 -9.74 15.11
C GLU A 376 15.19 -10.09 14.33
N ASP A 377 15.03 -10.46 13.05
CA ASP A 377 16.16 -10.70 12.16
C ASP A 377 16.94 -9.39 11.91
N HIS A 378 18.26 -9.47 11.85
CA HIS A 378 19.12 -8.30 11.60
C HIS A 378 19.76 -8.37 10.20
N PRO A 379 20.13 -7.23 9.59
CA PRO A 379 20.86 -7.22 8.33
C PRO A 379 22.25 -7.84 8.50
N ILE A 380 22.82 -8.43 7.44
CA ILE A 380 24.15 -9.07 7.49
C ILE A 380 25.24 -8.08 7.87
N GLU A 381 25.13 -6.84 7.39
CA GLU A 381 26.00 -5.71 7.69
C GLU A 381 26.09 -5.43 9.21
N TYR A 382 25.05 -5.79 9.97
CA TYR A 382 25.03 -5.64 11.42
C TYR A 382 26.11 -6.48 12.11
N ALA A 383 26.61 -7.55 11.48
CA ALA A 383 27.69 -8.36 12.07
C ALA A 383 28.95 -7.56 12.37
N TRP A 384 29.18 -6.43 11.68
CA TRP A 384 30.33 -5.55 11.90
C TRP A 384 30.01 -4.29 12.70
N PHE A 385 28.79 -4.16 13.23
CA PHE A 385 28.41 -2.98 13.99
C PHE A 385 28.95 -3.01 15.44
N GLU A 386 29.72 -1.98 15.79
CA GLU A 386 30.05 -1.61 17.16
C GLU A 386 29.72 -0.14 17.38
N GLY A 387 29.14 0.20 18.53
CA GLY A 387 28.79 1.59 18.82
C GLY A 387 27.73 1.76 19.89
N THR A 388 27.39 3.02 20.15
CA THR A 388 26.34 3.39 21.11
C THR A 388 25.03 3.63 20.38
N ILE A 389 23.99 2.85 20.69
CA ILE A 389 22.62 3.08 20.25
C ILE A 389 22.00 4.17 21.15
N PRO A 390 21.59 5.33 20.62
CA PRO A 390 21.20 6.48 21.43
C PRO A 390 20.00 6.23 22.36
N LYS A 391 19.98 6.93 23.50
CA LYS A 391 18.87 6.85 24.47
C LYS A 391 17.54 7.19 23.80
N GLY A 392 16.53 6.36 24.04
CA GLY A 392 15.19 6.50 23.45
C GLY A 392 14.98 5.72 22.15
N GLN A 393 16.05 5.21 21.53
CA GLN A 393 15.96 4.24 20.45
C GLN A 393 15.68 2.82 20.99
N TYR A 394 15.07 1.98 20.16
CA TYR A 394 14.91 0.56 20.46
C TYR A 394 16.29 -0.09 20.58
N GLY A 395 16.53 -0.86 21.65
CA GLY A 395 17.87 -1.39 21.93
C GLY A 395 18.89 -0.36 22.43
N ALA A 396 18.50 0.82 22.93
CA ALA A 396 19.45 1.81 23.44
C ALA A 396 20.47 1.23 24.45
N GLY A 397 21.76 1.43 24.18
CA GLY A 397 22.87 0.82 24.90
C GLY A 397 24.17 0.81 24.08
N ASP A 398 25.27 0.40 24.71
CA ASP A 398 26.55 0.18 23.99
C ASP A 398 26.63 -1.26 23.47
N VAL A 399 26.97 -1.42 22.19
CA VAL A 399 27.18 -2.71 21.53
C VAL A 399 28.66 -2.86 21.19
N LYS A 400 29.25 -3.98 21.59
CA LYS A 400 30.63 -4.38 21.24
C LYS A 400 30.63 -5.80 20.72
N ILE A 401 31.48 -6.11 19.75
CA ILE A 401 31.62 -7.47 19.22
C ILE A 401 32.43 -8.29 20.22
N TRP A 402 31.78 -9.26 20.85
CA TRP A 402 32.42 -10.22 21.75
C TRP A 402 33.14 -11.32 20.96
N ASP A 403 32.54 -11.80 19.88
CA ASP A 403 33.19 -12.67 18.90
C ASP A 403 32.49 -12.59 17.54
N ILE A 404 33.21 -12.89 16.47
CA ILE A 404 32.72 -12.92 15.09
C ILE A 404 33.53 -13.93 14.29
N GLY A 405 32.92 -14.61 13.34
CA GLY A 405 33.64 -15.53 12.48
C GLY A 405 32.73 -16.31 11.55
N THR A 406 33.25 -17.37 10.97
CA THR A 406 32.46 -18.29 10.13
C THR A 406 31.78 -19.34 11.00
N CYS A 407 30.67 -19.90 10.52
CA CYS A 407 30.03 -21.04 11.14
C CYS A 407 29.70 -22.14 10.12
N GLU A 408 29.71 -23.38 10.61
CA GLU A 408 29.15 -24.53 9.92
C GLU A 408 27.79 -24.85 10.54
N ILE A 409 26.72 -24.69 9.76
CA ILE A 409 25.38 -25.05 10.18
C ILE A 409 25.17 -26.56 9.95
N GLU A 410 25.26 -27.36 11.00
CA GLU A 410 25.01 -28.81 10.92
C GLU A 410 23.52 -29.13 10.80
N LYS A 411 22.67 -28.27 11.40
CA LYS A 411 21.23 -28.50 11.50
C LYS A 411 20.49 -27.18 11.68
N TRP A 412 19.43 -26.99 10.91
CA TRP A 412 18.53 -25.85 11.07
C TRP A 412 17.08 -26.28 10.91
N ARG A 413 16.33 -26.30 12.02
CA ARG A 413 14.90 -26.63 12.09
C ARG A 413 14.22 -25.63 13.02
N ASP A 414 12.91 -25.45 12.87
CA ASP A 414 12.14 -24.46 13.64
C ASP A 414 12.20 -24.69 15.16
N ASP A 415 12.48 -25.92 15.59
CA ASP A 415 12.58 -26.33 16.99
C ASP A 415 14.03 -26.55 17.47
N GLU A 416 15.00 -26.65 16.56
CA GLU A 416 16.37 -27.05 16.89
C GLU A 416 17.39 -26.58 15.83
N ILE A 417 18.40 -25.86 16.27
CA ILE A 417 19.53 -25.39 15.46
C ILE A 417 20.83 -25.90 16.08
N ILE A 418 21.73 -26.46 15.27
CA ILE A 418 23.06 -26.89 15.68
C ILE A 418 24.09 -26.29 14.74
N ALA A 419 25.08 -25.61 15.31
CA ALA A 419 26.14 -24.97 14.56
C ALA A 419 27.50 -25.14 15.25
N VAL A 420 28.56 -25.21 14.45
CA VAL A 420 29.94 -25.10 14.89
C VAL A 420 30.45 -23.71 14.53
N LEU A 421 30.91 -22.95 15.52
CA LEU A 421 31.37 -21.58 15.38
C LEU A 421 32.89 -21.53 15.41
N PHE A 422 33.47 -20.82 14.46
CA PHE A 422 34.91 -20.62 14.30
C PHE A 422 35.22 -19.13 14.52
N GLY A 423 35.42 -18.74 15.77
CA GLY A 423 35.64 -17.35 16.18
C GLY A 423 37.10 -16.90 16.07
N ARG A 424 37.35 -15.62 16.37
CA ARG A 424 38.70 -15.04 16.34
C ARG A 424 39.57 -15.56 17.48
N ASP A 425 40.89 -15.51 17.30
CA ASP A 425 41.88 -15.86 18.33
C ASP A 425 41.73 -15.03 19.61
N ASP A 426 41.39 -13.75 19.47
CA ASP A 426 41.13 -12.81 20.56
C ASP A 426 39.64 -12.67 20.93
N GLY A 427 38.78 -13.45 20.28
CA GLY A 427 37.34 -13.48 20.49
C GLY A 427 36.94 -14.26 21.73
N GLY A 428 35.69 -14.07 22.17
CA GLY A 428 35.14 -14.71 23.36
C GLY A 428 35.12 -16.25 23.35
N LEU A 429 35.20 -16.89 22.18
CA LEU A 429 35.31 -18.34 22.06
C LEU A 429 36.77 -18.85 22.12
N GLY A 430 37.75 -17.94 22.00
CA GLY A 430 39.18 -18.17 22.19
C GLY A 430 39.91 -18.82 21.00
N GLY A 431 39.50 -18.53 19.76
CA GLY A 431 40.15 -19.04 18.54
C GLY A 431 39.97 -20.54 18.26
N VAL A 432 39.21 -21.26 19.09
CA VAL A 432 38.96 -22.69 18.92
C VAL A 432 37.52 -22.95 18.46
N PRO A 433 37.28 -23.92 17.58
CA PRO A 433 35.93 -24.24 17.11
C PRO A 433 35.02 -24.69 18.25
N ARG A 434 33.82 -24.12 18.37
CA ARG A 434 32.85 -24.44 19.43
C ARG A 434 31.51 -24.86 18.87
N ARG A 435 30.97 -25.99 19.34
CA ARG A 435 29.68 -26.53 18.90
C ARG A 435 28.57 -26.20 19.89
N PHE A 436 27.52 -25.56 19.38
CA PHE A 436 26.35 -25.12 20.13
C PHE A 436 25.07 -25.74 19.59
N ALA A 437 24.07 -25.88 20.45
CA ALA A 437 22.70 -26.19 20.06
C ALA A 437 21.74 -25.15 20.67
N LEU A 438 20.85 -24.61 19.84
CA LEU A 438 19.68 -23.83 20.23
C LEU A 438 18.47 -24.76 20.13
N ILE A 439 17.72 -24.92 21.22
CA ILE A 439 16.52 -25.78 21.27
C ILE A 439 15.34 -24.93 21.74
N ARG A 440 14.27 -24.86 20.94
CA ARG A 440 13.06 -24.11 21.28
C ARG A 440 12.36 -24.77 22.47
N THR A 441 11.87 -23.95 23.39
CA THR A 441 11.14 -24.43 24.58
C THR A 441 9.64 -24.32 24.37
N ASP A 442 8.88 -25.20 25.00
CA ASP A 442 7.41 -25.17 24.94
C ASP A 442 6.78 -24.06 25.83
N ALA A 443 7.59 -23.21 26.48
CA ALA A 443 7.11 -22.22 27.44
C ALA A 443 6.53 -20.97 26.76
N GLU A 444 7.24 -20.41 25.78
CA GLU A 444 6.84 -19.28 24.94
C GLU A 444 7.47 -19.45 23.55
N GLU A 445 6.79 -19.00 22.49
CA GLU A 445 7.18 -19.29 21.10
C GLU A 445 8.56 -18.74 20.69
N ASN A 446 9.03 -17.69 21.35
CA ASN A 446 10.35 -17.08 21.13
C ASN A 446 11.42 -17.51 22.14
N HIS A 447 11.13 -18.43 23.06
CA HIS A 447 12.11 -18.87 24.06
C HIS A 447 12.90 -20.10 23.60
N TRP A 448 14.23 -20.00 23.68
CA TRP A 448 15.18 -21.03 23.30
C TRP A 448 16.18 -21.34 24.43
N LEU A 449 16.75 -22.52 24.40
CA LEU A 449 17.87 -22.92 25.25
C LEU A 449 19.13 -23.04 24.39
N LEU A 450 20.11 -22.17 24.63
CA LEU A 450 21.46 -22.27 24.10
C LEU A 450 22.29 -23.22 24.97
N LYS A 451 22.87 -24.24 24.35
CA LYS A 451 23.65 -25.29 25.00
C LYS A 451 25.02 -25.42 24.38
N PHE A 452 26.04 -25.49 25.23
CA PHE A 452 27.37 -25.92 24.83
C PHE A 452 27.39 -27.44 24.72
N MET A 453 27.66 -28.00 23.54
CA MET A 453 27.50 -29.44 23.35
C MET A 453 28.62 -30.23 24.03
N LYS A 454 28.33 -31.42 24.57
CA LYS A 454 29.36 -32.27 25.20
C LYS A 454 30.41 -32.75 24.20
N ARG A 455 29.99 -33.05 22.98
CA ARG A 455 30.87 -33.43 21.88
C ARG A 455 31.23 -32.16 21.11
N GLN A 456 32.43 -31.65 21.39
CA GLN A 456 33.03 -30.52 20.70
C GLN A 456 33.86 -31.02 19.50
N PRO A 457 34.07 -30.20 18.46
CA PRO A 457 35.02 -30.45 17.39
C PRO A 457 36.46 -30.48 17.92
N ASP A 458 37.40 -30.98 17.11
CA ASP A 458 38.83 -30.94 17.43
C ASP A 458 39.30 -29.47 17.40
N GLU A 459 40.15 -29.05 18.35
CA GLU A 459 40.72 -27.70 18.38
C GLU A 459 41.53 -27.38 17.12
N ALA A 460 42.08 -28.40 16.46
CA ALA A 460 42.80 -28.25 15.19
C ALA A 460 41.90 -28.21 13.95
N THR A 461 40.57 -28.23 14.10
CA THR A 461 39.64 -28.19 12.95
C THR A 461 39.73 -26.82 12.26
N PRO A 462 40.08 -26.75 10.97
CA PRO A 462 40.17 -25.47 10.26
C PRO A 462 38.79 -24.86 10.03
N ALA A 463 38.72 -23.53 9.97
CA ALA A 463 37.51 -22.81 9.61
C ALA A 463 37.08 -23.13 8.16
N PRO A 464 35.76 -23.20 7.88
CA PRO A 464 35.23 -23.56 6.55
C PRO A 464 35.51 -22.51 5.46
N GLY A 465 36.00 -21.32 5.80
CA GLY A 465 36.41 -20.26 4.87
C GLY A 465 37.01 -19.06 5.61
N GLU A 466 37.31 -18.00 4.88
CA GLU A 466 37.72 -16.72 5.46
C GLU A 466 36.50 -15.86 5.82
N LEU A 467 36.61 -15.05 6.88
CA LEU A 467 35.57 -14.09 7.25
C LEU A 467 35.59 -12.92 6.26
N GLU A 468 34.69 -12.96 5.28
CA GLU A 468 34.52 -11.90 4.29
C GLU A 468 33.38 -10.95 4.69
N ALA A 469 33.73 -9.67 4.91
CA ALA A 469 32.73 -8.61 4.99
C ALA A 469 31.93 -8.55 3.68
N PRO A 470 30.60 -8.31 3.73
CA PRO A 470 29.82 -8.17 2.51
C PRO A 470 30.42 -7.03 1.68
N GLU A 471 30.66 -7.29 0.39
CA GLU A 471 30.89 -6.20 -0.55
C GLU A 471 29.66 -5.29 -0.49
N PRO A 472 29.82 -3.95 -0.40
CA PRO A 472 28.69 -3.05 -0.50
C PRO A 472 27.95 -3.39 -1.79
N ALA A 473 26.62 -3.57 -1.68
CA ALA A 473 25.77 -3.88 -2.84
C ALA A 473 26.19 -2.97 -4.01
N PRO A 474 26.35 -3.51 -5.24
CA PRO A 474 26.92 -2.74 -6.34
C PRO A 474 26.07 -1.50 -6.55
N ALA A 475 26.63 -0.34 -6.21
CA ALA A 475 26.20 0.92 -6.78
C ALA A 475 26.36 0.76 -8.29
N GLU A 476 25.32 1.08 -9.05
CA GLU A 476 25.44 1.17 -10.51
C GLU A 476 26.71 1.99 -10.84
N PRO A 477 27.54 1.52 -11.78
CA PRO A 477 28.92 1.94 -11.85
C PRO A 477 29.01 3.44 -12.17
N ALA A 478 29.68 4.18 -11.30
CA ALA A 478 30.30 5.45 -11.67
C ALA A 478 31.38 5.15 -12.72
N PRO A 479 31.37 5.80 -13.90
CA PRO A 479 32.49 5.68 -14.83
C PRO A 479 33.62 6.57 -14.32
N ALA A 480 34.72 5.95 -13.91
CA ALA A 480 36.00 6.64 -13.76
C ALA A 480 36.84 6.39 -15.01
N ASP A 481 36.94 7.38 -15.89
CA ASP A 481 38.22 7.70 -16.48
C ASP A 481 38.33 9.20 -16.78
N THR A 482 39.53 9.71 -16.55
CA THR A 482 39.87 11.13 -16.40
C THR A 482 39.86 11.92 -17.72
N ALA A 483 38.95 12.92 -17.79
CA ALA A 483 38.96 14.21 -18.53
C ALA A 483 39.08 14.23 -20.08
N PRO A 484 38.61 15.30 -20.78
CA PRO A 484 37.52 16.25 -20.53
C PRO A 484 36.48 16.34 -21.69
N ALA A 485 35.39 17.10 -21.47
CA ALA A 485 34.42 17.63 -22.43
C ALA A 485 33.17 16.78 -22.79
N ASP A 486 32.04 17.22 -22.22
CA ASP A 486 30.78 17.62 -22.89
C ASP A 486 29.50 17.06 -22.25
N PHE A 487 28.74 17.99 -21.67
CA PHE A 487 27.51 17.82 -20.91
C PHE A 487 26.36 17.24 -21.76
N ALA A 488 25.70 16.21 -21.24
CA ALA A 488 24.32 15.85 -21.57
C ALA A 488 23.45 15.99 -20.30
N PRO A 489 22.20 16.49 -20.38
CA PRO A 489 21.47 16.98 -19.21
C PRO A 489 20.95 15.83 -18.34
N ALA A 490 21.27 15.86 -17.05
CA ALA A 490 20.70 14.94 -16.07
C ALA A 490 19.20 15.20 -15.89
N THR A 491 18.41 14.14 -15.82
CA THR A 491 16.98 14.19 -15.50
C THR A 491 16.78 14.87 -14.13
N PRO A 492 15.82 15.81 -13.98
CA PRO A 492 15.54 16.43 -12.70
C PRO A 492 15.06 15.39 -11.66
N PRO A 493 15.32 15.64 -10.36
CA PRO A 493 14.93 14.72 -9.28
C PRO A 493 13.40 14.57 -9.19
N LYS A 494 12.93 13.46 -8.60
CA LYS A 494 11.50 13.29 -8.28
C LYS A 494 11.12 14.12 -7.04
N PRO A 495 9.91 14.68 -6.97
CA PRO A 495 9.49 15.44 -5.80
C PRO A 495 9.30 14.55 -4.56
N MET A 496 9.70 15.05 -3.39
CA MET A 496 9.43 14.47 -2.08
C MET A 496 7.93 14.60 -1.73
N LEU A 497 7.37 13.58 -1.08
CA LEU A 497 5.94 13.50 -0.78
C LEU A 497 5.67 13.72 0.71
N ALA A 498 4.75 14.64 1.01
CA ALA A 498 4.24 14.83 2.36
C ALA A 498 3.32 13.66 2.78
N THR A 499 3.38 13.28 4.05
CA THR A 499 2.48 12.30 4.68
C THR A 499 1.18 12.98 5.12
N ALA A 500 0.04 12.32 4.97
CA ALA A 500 -1.21 12.84 5.53
C ALA A 500 -1.14 12.87 7.06
N GLY A 501 -1.54 13.96 7.67
CA GLY A 501 -1.50 14.12 9.13
C GLY A 501 -2.69 14.90 9.67
N THR A 502 -2.75 14.98 10.99
CA THR A 502 -3.72 15.75 11.77
C THR A 502 -3.02 16.81 12.62
N LYS A 503 -3.80 17.74 13.18
CA LYS A 503 -3.27 18.67 14.19
C LYS A 503 -2.67 17.93 15.40
N ALA A 504 -3.22 16.78 15.77
CA ALA A 504 -2.70 16.00 16.90
C ALA A 504 -1.30 15.45 16.62
N ASP A 505 -0.99 15.09 15.36
CA ASP A 505 0.35 14.66 14.97
C ASP A 505 1.37 15.79 15.07
N ILE A 506 0.98 17.02 14.71
CA ILE A 506 1.81 18.21 14.90
C ILE A 506 2.02 18.48 16.39
N ASP A 507 0.94 18.48 17.18
CA ASP A 507 1.01 18.72 18.63
C ASP A 507 1.90 17.68 19.33
N LEU A 508 1.86 16.42 18.88
CA LEU A 508 2.72 15.34 19.38
C LEU A 508 4.18 15.59 19.00
N ALA A 509 4.47 15.85 17.73
CA ALA A 509 5.83 16.12 17.27
C ALA A 509 6.44 17.36 17.94
N VAL A 510 5.64 18.41 18.18
CA VAL A 510 6.08 19.61 18.92
C VAL A 510 6.41 19.27 20.39
N LYS A 511 5.65 18.38 21.03
CA LYS A 511 5.97 17.89 22.38
C LYS A 511 7.29 17.10 22.40
N ASP A 512 7.59 16.40 21.32
CA ASP A 512 8.85 15.66 21.13
C ASP A 512 10.01 16.56 20.67
N GLY A 513 9.79 17.88 20.63
CA GLY A 513 10.82 18.89 20.35
C GLY A 513 10.94 19.33 18.89
N ALA A 514 10.06 18.86 18.00
CA ALA A 514 10.04 19.31 16.62
C ALA A 514 9.53 20.76 16.49
N THR A 515 10.15 21.52 15.60
CA THR A 515 9.68 22.84 15.19
C THR A 515 9.21 22.78 13.74
N PHE A 516 8.09 23.44 13.44
CA PHE A 516 7.48 23.42 12.11
C PHE A 516 7.46 24.81 11.48
N ALA A 517 7.66 24.84 10.18
CA ALA A 517 7.19 25.90 9.31
C ALA A 517 5.92 25.42 8.60
N PHE A 518 4.94 26.31 8.46
CA PHE A 518 3.69 25.99 7.80
C PHE A 518 3.64 26.71 6.45
N GLU A 519 3.46 25.94 5.38
CA GLU A 519 3.19 26.47 4.06
C GLU A 519 1.72 26.21 3.69
N MET A 520 1.16 27.04 2.83
CA MET A 520 -0.18 26.81 2.32
C MET A 520 -0.19 25.59 1.41
N LYS A 521 -1.23 24.76 1.53
CA LYS A 521 -1.44 23.67 0.58
C LYS A 521 -2.18 24.22 -0.63
N TRP A 522 -1.47 24.33 -1.73
CA TRP A 522 -2.01 24.72 -3.02
C TRP A 522 -2.71 23.54 -3.70
N ASP A 523 -3.55 23.86 -4.69
CA ASP A 523 -4.32 22.91 -5.48
C ASP A 523 -3.92 23.03 -6.95
N GLY A 524 -2.85 22.32 -7.33
CA GLY A 524 -2.27 22.37 -8.66
C GLY A 524 -1.45 21.13 -9.01
N TYR A 525 -0.57 21.28 -10.00
CA TYR A 525 0.36 20.22 -10.41
C TYR A 525 1.69 20.40 -9.68
N ARG A 526 2.15 19.37 -8.96
CA ARG A 526 3.49 19.36 -8.38
C ARG A 526 4.53 19.28 -9.51
N ILE A 527 5.39 20.30 -9.62
CA ILE A 527 6.35 20.49 -10.71
C ILE A 527 7.75 20.78 -10.13
N ILE A 528 8.75 20.03 -10.59
CA ILE A 528 10.16 20.38 -10.44
C ILE A 528 10.57 21.28 -11.60
N ALA A 529 11.00 22.49 -11.29
CA ALA A 529 11.63 23.41 -12.23
C ALA A 529 13.15 23.21 -12.17
N ASP A 530 13.74 22.75 -13.27
CA ASP A 530 15.19 22.58 -13.38
C ASP A 530 15.73 23.47 -14.49
N THR A 531 16.50 24.48 -14.09
CA THR A 531 17.20 25.37 -15.01
C THR A 531 18.68 24.99 -15.05
N ARG A 532 19.19 24.78 -16.26
CA ARG A 532 20.61 24.49 -16.53
C ARG A 532 21.07 25.21 -17.79
N ALA A 533 22.21 25.87 -17.70
CA ALA A 533 22.82 26.60 -18.81
C ALA A 533 21.83 27.54 -19.53
N GLY A 534 20.95 28.19 -18.76
CA GLY A 534 19.93 29.11 -19.27
C GLY A 534 18.75 28.44 -19.98
N THR A 535 18.51 27.15 -19.78
CA THR A 535 17.31 26.45 -20.27
C THR A 535 16.54 25.82 -19.12
N THR A 536 15.22 26.02 -19.07
CA THR A 536 14.36 25.48 -18.02
C THR A 536 13.51 24.31 -18.50
N ARG A 537 13.33 23.31 -17.63
CA ARG A 537 12.31 22.26 -17.77
C ARG A 537 11.40 22.20 -16.57
N LEU A 538 10.10 22.04 -16.84
CA LEU A 538 9.06 21.88 -15.82
C LEU A 538 8.54 20.44 -15.83
N ILE A 539 9.01 19.61 -14.91
CA ILE A 539 8.69 18.18 -14.88
C ILE A 539 7.76 17.87 -13.71
N SER A 540 6.61 17.29 -14.01
CA SER A 540 5.67 16.82 -12.99
C SER A 540 6.13 15.58 -12.26
N ARG A 541 5.48 15.29 -11.14
CA ARG A 541 5.66 14.04 -10.37
C ARG A 541 5.70 12.77 -11.24
N ASN A 542 4.90 12.72 -12.29
CA ASN A 542 4.72 11.52 -13.11
C ASN A 542 5.69 11.50 -14.31
N GLY A 543 6.63 12.45 -14.37
CA GLY A 543 7.59 12.61 -15.46
C GLY A 543 7.05 13.33 -16.70
N LYS A 544 5.80 13.81 -16.69
CA LYS A 544 5.25 14.62 -17.79
C LYS A 544 5.89 16.01 -17.79
N ASP A 545 6.32 16.43 -18.98
CA ASP A 545 6.90 17.74 -19.25
C ASP A 545 5.79 18.79 -19.50
N TYR A 546 5.81 19.86 -18.72
CA TYR A 546 4.88 20.98 -18.74
C TYR A 546 5.52 22.29 -19.20
N THR A 547 6.76 22.24 -19.71
CA THR A 547 7.53 23.42 -20.11
C THR A 547 6.77 24.27 -21.14
N SER A 548 6.08 23.64 -22.09
CA SER A 548 5.30 24.35 -23.11
C SER A 548 3.95 24.89 -22.62
N LEU A 549 3.47 24.46 -21.45
CA LEU A 549 2.21 24.95 -20.88
C LEU A 549 2.40 26.30 -20.18
N PHE A 550 3.60 26.56 -19.65
CA PHE A 550 3.89 27.80 -18.93
C PHE A 550 4.40 28.87 -19.89
N PRO A 551 3.64 29.96 -20.14
CA PRO A 551 3.98 30.94 -21.17
C PRO A 551 5.20 31.81 -20.82
N HIS A 552 5.55 31.93 -19.54
CA HIS A 552 6.59 32.83 -19.02
C HIS A 552 7.88 32.09 -18.62
N ILE A 553 8.31 31.13 -19.44
CA ILE A 553 9.48 30.28 -19.13
C ILE A 553 10.76 31.11 -18.92
N GLU A 554 10.87 32.25 -19.59
CA GLU A 554 11.97 33.20 -19.49
C GLU A 554 12.16 33.75 -18.07
N GLU A 555 11.09 33.80 -17.25
CA GLU A 555 11.20 34.23 -15.85
C GLU A 555 12.00 33.20 -15.04
N PHE A 556 11.84 31.90 -15.33
CA PHE A 556 12.65 30.86 -14.68
C PHE A 556 14.12 30.95 -15.09
N GLU A 557 14.40 31.24 -16.36
CA GLU A 557 15.77 31.35 -16.87
C GLU A 557 16.51 32.57 -16.28
N GLN A 558 15.77 33.66 -15.99
CA GLN A 558 16.30 34.86 -15.34
C GLN A 558 16.49 34.68 -13.83
N LEU A 559 15.53 34.04 -13.16
CA LEU A 559 15.50 33.90 -11.71
C LEU A 559 16.37 32.72 -11.22
N LEU A 560 16.28 31.57 -11.89
CA LEU A 560 16.88 30.31 -11.47
C LEU A 560 18.19 30.04 -12.24
N VAL A 561 19.23 30.85 -12.00
CA VAL A 561 20.54 30.64 -12.65
C VAL A 561 21.17 29.34 -12.14
N ASP A 562 21.11 28.29 -12.97
CA ASP A 562 21.57 26.93 -12.65
C ASP A 562 20.98 26.40 -11.34
N ALA A 563 19.66 26.46 -11.17
CA ALA A 563 18.99 25.98 -9.97
C ALA A 563 17.92 24.92 -10.26
N THR A 564 17.65 24.08 -9.24
CA THR A 564 16.54 23.12 -9.25
C THR A 564 15.61 23.45 -8.09
N VAL A 565 14.34 23.73 -8.40
CA VAL A 565 13.32 24.17 -7.45
C VAL A 565 12.15 23.19 -7.47
N ASP A 566 11.62 22.88 -6.29
CA ASP A 566 10.39 22.14 -6.11
C ASP A 566 9.24 23.09 -5.79
N GLY A 567 8.12 22.91 -6.47
CA GLY A 567 7.01 23.85 -6.45
C GLY A 567 5.74 23.26 -7.02
N GLU A 568 4.73 24.11 -7.18
CA GLU A 568 3.43 23.73 -7.71
C GLU A 568 2.91 24.76 -8.69
N LEU A 569 2.54 24.27 -9.86
CA LEU A 569 1.92 25.06 -10.90
C LEU A 569 0.42 25.14 -10.62
N ILE A 570 -0.09 26.35 -10.45
CA ILE A 570 -1.50 26.62 -10.20
C ILE A 570 -2.09 27.50 -11.31
N ALA A 571 -3.41 27.47 -11.46
CA ALA A 571 -4.17 28.44 -12.22
C ALA A 571 -4.97 29.32 -11.26
N LEU A 572 -5.06 30.62 -11.55
CA LEU A 572 -5.91 31.55 -10.82
C LEU A 572 -7.20 31.82 -11.61
N ASP A 573 -8.31 31.96 -10.88
CA ASP A 573 -9.59 32.43 -11.43
C ASP A 573 -9.68 33.97 -11.46
N GLU A 574 -10.83 34.51 -11.90
CA GLU A 574 -11.07 35.96 -12.00
C GLU A 574 -10.97 36.71 -10.65
N ASP A 575 -11.15 36.00 -9.54
CA ASP A 575 -11.02 36.53 -8.17
C ASP A 575 -9.59 36.34 -7.62
N GLY A 576 -8.65 35.82 -8.42
CA GLY A 576 -7.27 35.55 -8.02
C GLY A 576 -7.10 34.33 -7.12
N ARG A 577 -8.07 33.41 -7.08
CA ARG A 577 -8.03 32.19 -6.26
C ARG A 577 -7.54 30.98 -7.07
N PRO A 578 -6.81 30.04 -6.44
CA PRO A 578 -6.39 28.81 -7.10
C PRO A 578 -7.59 27.97 -7.58
N SER A 579 -7.58 27.57 -8.85
CA SER A 579 -8.63 26.79 -9.49
C SER A 579 -8.05 25.60 -10.26
N PHE A 580 -8.15 24.41 -9.66
CA PHE A 580 -7.69 23.18 -10.30
C PHE A 580 -8.45 22.89 -11.59
N SER A 581 -9.74 23.23 -11.68
CA SER A 581 -10.54 23.03 -12.89
C SER A 581 -10.06 23.91 -14.03
N ALA A 582 -9.67 25.16 -13.76
CA ALA A 582 -9.06 26.05 -14.76
C ALA A 582 -7.71 25.51 -15.24
N LEU A 583 -6.84 25.04 -14.33
CA LEU A 583 -5.56 24.42 -14.67
C LEU A 583 -5.72 23.18 -15.53
N HIS A 584 -6.64 22.28 -15.15
CA HIS A 584 -6.92 21.06 -15.91
C HIS A 584 -7.53 21.37 -17.28
N GLY A 585 -8.37 22.40 -17.36
CA GLY A 585 -8.88 22.93 -18.61
C GLY A 585 -7.74 23.40 -19.53
N ALA A 586 -6.79 24.16 -19.00
CA ALA A 586 -5.65 24.67 -19.76
C ALA A 586 -4.74 23.54 -20.28
N ASP A 587 -4.40 22.55 -19.42
CA ASP A 587 -3.60 21.37 -19.81
C ASP A 587 -4.29 20.56 -20.92
N LYS A 588 -5.59 20.26 -20.76
CA LYS A 588 -6.34 19.43 -21.71
C LYS A 588 -6.43 20.04 -23.11
N HIS A 589 -6.60 21.36 -23.18
CA HIS A 589 -6.74 22.06 -24.47
C HIS A 589 -5.40 22.58 -25.00
N GLY A 590 -4.32 22.49 -24.22
CA GLY A 590 -3.01 23.04 -24.58
C GLY A 590 -3.04 24.56 -24.79
N SER A 591 -3.96 25.26 -24.12
CA SER A 591 -4.15 26.70 -24.25
C SER A 591 -4.40 27.31 -22.88
N THR A 592 -3.70 28.42 -22.58
CA THR A 592 -3.85 29.19 -21.34
C THR A 592 -4.70 30.45 -21.54
N GLU A 593 -5.45 30.54 -22.66
CA GLU A 593 -6.29 31.70 -22.96
C GLU A 593 -7.36 31.90 -21.85
N GLY A 594 -7.32 33.06 -21.19
CA GLY A 594 -8.23 33.39 -20.08
C GLY A 594 -7.86 32.75 -18.73
N VAL A 595 -6.68 32.13 -18.62
CA VAL A 595 -6.21 31.49 -17.38
C VAL A 595 -4.83 32.03 -17.00
N GLU A 596 -4.72 32.64 -15.82
CA GLU A 596 -3.43 33.09 -15.29
C GLU A 596 -2.74 31.93 -14.57
N LEU A 597 -1.55 31.53 -15.06
CA LEU A 597 -0.74 30.49 -14.42
C LEU A 597 0.32 31.09 -13.51
N ARG A 598 0.51 30.50 -12.33
CA ARG A 598 1.61 30.84 -11.42
C ARG A 598 2.32 29.62 -10.90
N TYR A 599 3.63 29.71 -10.73
CA TYR A 599 4.45 28.69 -10.09
C TYR A 599 4.76 29.10 -8.65
N MET A 600 4.28 28.30 -7.70
CA MET A 600 4.52 28.48 -6.28
C MET A 600 5.75 27.67 -5.88
N ALA A 601 6.89 28.33 -5.69
CA ALA A 601 8.16 27.71 -5.34
C ALA A 601 8.23 27.44 -3.82
N PHE A 602 8.53 26.20 -3.42
CA PHE A 602 8.48 25.77 -2.01
C PHE A 602 9.81 25.34 -1.43
N ASP A 603 10.73 24.86 -2.27
CA ASP A 603 12.01 24.34 -1.81
C ASP A 603 13.08 24.44 -2.89
N LEU A 604 14.33 24.70 -2.48
CA LEU A 604 15.48 24.79 -3.38
C LEU A 604 16.35 23.55 -3.19
N LEU A 605 16.45 22.74 -4.23
CA LEU A 605 17.15 21.45 -4.19
C LEU A 605 18.60 21.56 -4.64
N ARG A 606 18.88 22.50 -5.57
CA ARG A 606 20.22 22.71 -6.12
C ARG A 606 20.43 24.18 -6.47
N LEU A 607 21.64 24.68 -6.24
CA LEU A 607 22.07 26.00 -6.67
C LEU A 607 23.50 25.95 -7.23
N GLY A 608 23.64 26.15 -8.54
CA GLY A 608 24.88 25.89 -9.27
C GLY A 608 25.27 24.42 -9.15
N GLU A 609 26.49 24.17 -8.68
CA GLU A 609 27.02 22.83 -8.40
C GLU A 609 26.66 22.30 -6.99
N ARG A 610 26.06 23.13 -6.14
CA ARG A 610 25.73 22.74 -4.76
C ARG A 610 24.40 21.99 -4.72
N ASP A 611 24.46 20.75 -4.27
CA ASP A 611 23.29 20.00 -3.81
C ASP A 611 22.89 20.50 -2.42
N LEU A 612 21.62 20.86 -2.27
CA LEU A 612 21.05 21.35 -1.02
C LEU A 612 20.12 20.34 -0.36
N THR A 613 19.84 19.18 -0.99
CA THR A 613 18.85 18.21 -0.49
C THR A 613 19.16 17.72 0.93
N GLY A 614 20.44 17.55 1.27
CA GLY A 614 20.89 17.18 2.63
C GLY A 614 20.89 18.31 3.66
N GLU A 615 20.66 19.57 3.27
CA GLU A 615 20.58 20.71 4.19
C GLU A 615 19.22 20.77 4.86
N PRO A 616 19.09 21.30 6.09
CA PRO A 616 17.80 21.55 6.73
C PRO A 616 16.87 22.43 5.90
N TYR A 617 15.56 22.16 5.94
CA TYR A 617 14.53 22.92 5.22
C TYR A 617 14.66 24.43 5.42
N THR A 618 14.99 24.91 6.61
CA THR A 618 15.18 26.35 6.86
C THR A 618 16.32 26.96 6.06
N GLN A 619 17.39 26.21 5.81
CA GLN A 619 18.51 26.68 5.00
C GLN A 619 18.16 26.69 3.52
N ARG A 620 17.47 25.64 3.04
CA ARG A 620 17.01 25.55 1.65
C ARG A 620 15.97 26.62 1.32
N HIS A 621 14.97 26.79 2.18
CA HIS A 621 13.94 27.82 2.03
C HIS A 621 14.53 29.23 2.09
N LYS A 622 15.48 29.50 2.99
CA LYS A 622 16.18 30.79 3.03
C LYS A 622 17.01 31.04 1.75
N ALA A 623 17.62 30.00 1.19
CA ALA A 623 18.33 30.11 -0.08
C ALA A 623 17.36 30.35 -1.25
N LEU A 624 16.17 29.73 -1.21
CA LEU A 624 15.09 30.01 -2.16
C LEU A 624 14.62 31.47 -2.09
N GLU A 625 14.34 31.98 -0.88
CA GLU A 625 13.95 33.38 -0.68
C GLU A 625 15.00 34.37 -1.23
N ALA A 626 16.29 34.00 -1.16
CA ALA A 626 17.38 34.83 -1.68
C ALA A 626 17.44 34.88 -3.21
N LEU A 627 16.81 33.93 -3.92
CA LEU A 627 16.67 33.97 -5.39
C LEU A 627 15.66 35.02 -5.84
N GLY A 628 14.73 35.41 -4.95
CA GLY A 628 13.68 36.37 -5.23
C GLY A 628 12.44 35.73 -5.88
N GLU A 629 11.55 36.60 -6.36
CA GLU A 629 10.29 36.26 -7.01
C GLU A 629 10.10 37.12 -8.27
N SER A 630 9.17 36.71 -9.13
CA SER A 630 8.71 37.44 -10.31
C SER A 630 7.18 37.53 -10.32
N ASP A 631 6.61 38.09 -11.38
CA ASP A 631 5.15 38.22 -11.49
C ASP A 631 4.44 36.85 -11.51
N HIS A 632 5.08 35.82 -12.08
CA HIS A 632 4.49 34.48 -12.21
C HIS A 632 5.21 33.37 -11.41
N ILE A 633 6.39 33.65 -10.85
CA ILE A 633 7.13 32.73 -9.98
C ILE A 633 7.16 33.33 -8.58
N VAL A 634 6.37 32.75 -7.68
CA VAL A 634 6.16 33.29 -6.33
C VAL A 634 6.80 32.36 -5.32
N VAL A 635 7.46 32.91 -4.30
CA VAL A 635 7.93 32.15 -3.13
C VAL A 635 6.96 32.43 -1.98
N PRO A 636 6.00 31.52 -1.70
CA PRO A 636 5.04 31.76 -0.64
C PRO A 636 5.71 31.82 0.74
N PRO A 637 5.21 32.64 1.67
CA PRO A 637 5.80 32.74 2.99
C PRO A 637 5.68 31.41 3.76
N ALA A 638 6.78 30.97 4.35
CA ALA A 638 6.81 29.89 5.33
C ALA A 638 6.48 30.44 6.73
N TYR A 639 5.28 30.14 7.24
CA TYR A 639 4.86 30.63 8.55
C TYR A 639 5.53 29.83 9.67
N THR A 640 6.52 30.41 10.34
CA THR A 640 7.17 29.80 11.51
C THR A 640 6.42 30.03 12.83
N GLY A 641 5.16 30.46 12.75
CA GLY A 641 4.27 30.73 13.88
C GLY A 641 3.52 29.50 14.37
N SER A 642 2.41 29.70 15.08
CA SER A 642 1.55 28.57 15.50
C SER A 642 0.75 28.03 14.32
N PHE A 643 0.53 26.71 14.29
CA PHE A 643 -0.39 26.04 13.34
C PHE A 643 -1.72 26.79 13.22
N LYS A 644 -2.28 27.27 14.33
CA LYS A 644 -3.54 28.02 14.37
C LYS A 644 -3.53 29.27 13.48
N SER A 645 -2.40 29.96 13.40
CA SER A 645 -2.27 31.20 12.61
C SER A 645 -2.20 30.87 11.12
N ALA A 646 -1.37 29.91 10.74
CA ALA A 646 -1.29 29.42 9.37
C ALA A 646 -2.62 28.82 8.90
N TRP A 647 -3.31 28.08 9.77
CA TRP A 647 -4.62 27.53 9.50
C TRP A 647 -5.68 28.61 9.25
N ARG A 648 -5.67 29.69 10.03
CA ARG A 648 -6.58 30.82 9.83
C ARG A 648 -6.36 31.51 8.48
N VAL A 649 -5.10 31.65 8.06
CA VAL A 649 -4.76 32.20 6.74
C VAL A 649 -5.28 31.28 5.63
N ALA A 650 -5.07 29.95 5.76
CA ALA A 650 -5.63 28.99 4.82
C ALA A 650 -7.17 29.06 4.74
N GLU A 651 -7.85 29.32 5.87
CA GLU A 651 -9.30 29.54 5.92
C GLU A 651 -9.72 30.84 5.23
N GLU A 652 -9.08 31.96 5.55
CA GLU A 652 -9.36 33.28 4.95
C GLU A 652 -9.15 33.29 3.42
N MET A 653 -8.18 32.50 2.94
CA MET A 653 -7.85 32.37 1.52
C MET A 653 -8.62 31.24 0.79
N GLY A 654 -9.43 30.45 1.50
CA GLY A 654 -10.19 29.34 0.90
C GLY A 654 -9.32 28.17 0.40
N LEU A 655 -8.14 27.95 0.97
CA LEU A 655 -7.17 26.94 0.51
C LEU A 655 -7.46 25.54 1.10
N GLU A 656 -6.96 24.47 0.46
CA GLU A 656 -7.24 23.06 0.85
C GLU A 656 -6.70 22.73 2.26
N GLY A 657 -5.70 23.46 2.74
CA GLY A 657 -5.13 23.28 4.07
C GLY A 657 -3.71 23.80 4.15
N VAL A 658 -2.89 23.16 4.98
CA VAL A 658 -1.49 23.54 5.19
C VAL A 658 -0.57 22.32 5.12
N VAL A 659 0.67 22.55 4.71
CA VAL A 659 1.76 21.58 4.81
C VAL A 659 2.66 22.03 5.95
N ALA A 660 2.72 21.24 7.02
CA ALA A 660 3.63 21.46 8.14
C ALA A 660 4.95 20.75 7.84
N LYS A 661 6.01 21.53 7.59
CA LYS A 661 7.36 21.03 7.33
C LYS A 661 8.22 21.20 8.57
N GLN A 662 8.81 20.12 9.07
CA GLN A 662 9.77 20.23 10.17
C GLN A 662 10.96 21.07 9.71
N THR A 663 11.33 22.09 10.47
CA THR A 663 12.36 23.05 10.08
C THR A 663 13.75 22.42 9.89
N SER A 664 13.99 21.30 10.58
CA SER A 664 15.24 20.53 10.51
C SER A 664 15.24 19.45 9.43
N SER A 665 14.14 19.24 8.69
CA SER A 665 14.03 18.12 7.75
C SER A 665 14.93 18.31 6.54
N VAL A 666 15.60 17.25 6.12
CA VAL A 666 16.24 17.16 4.79
C VAL A 666 15.19 16.93 3.70
N TYR A 667 15.59 17.03 2.44
CA TYR A 667 14.75 16.71 1.28
C TYR A 667 15.13 15.33 0.75
N GLU A 668 14.14 14.45 0.58
CA GLU A 668 14.33 13.06 0.16
C GLU A 668 13.62 12.85 -1.19
N PRO A 669 14.32 13.01 -2.33
CA PRO A 669 13.70 12.96 -3.65
C PRO A 669 12.95 11.65 -3.91
N GLY A 670 11.66 11.74 -4.26
CA GLY A 670 10.81 10.60 -4.59
C GLY A 670 10.22 9.85 -3.40
N GLU A 671 10.71 10.11 -2.19
CA GLU A 671 10.28 9.43 -0.97
C GLU A 671 9.11 10.12 -0.28
N ARG A 672 8.39 9.37 0.55
CA ARG A 672 7.33 9.93 1.42
C ARG A 672 7.85 10.10 2.84
N SER A 673 7.82 11.34 3.33
CA SER A 673 8.36 11.66 4.65
C SER A 673 7.29 12.06 5.66
N ARG A 674 7.47 11.66 6.92
CA ARG A 674 6.67 12.12 8.06
C ARG A 674 7.15 13.47 8.62
N ALA A 675 8.31 13.96 8.16
CA ALA A 675 8.77 15.29 8.51
C ALA A 675 7.93 16.39 7.84
N TRP A 676 7.22 16.06 6.76
CA TRP A 676 6.27 16.93 6.08
C TRP A 676 4.86 16.36 6.24
N LEU A 677 4.01 17.05 6.99
CA LEU A 677 2.63 16.64 7.25
C LEU A 677 1.66 17.53 6.48
N LYS A 678 0.91 16.95 5.53
CA LYS A 678 -0.21 17.66 4.89
C LYS A 678 -1.46 17.53 5.76
N ILE A 679 -1.95 18.66 6.23
CA ILE A 679 -3.17 18.75 7.03
C ILE A 679 -4.24 19.35 6.14
N LYS A 680 -5.18 18.50 5.72
CA LYS A 680 -6.32 18.93 4.89
C LYS A 680 -7.42 19.49 5.77
N ARG A 681 -8.07 20.55 5.32
CA ARG A 681 -9.33 21.01 5.92
C ARG A 681 -10.38 19.93 5.66
N ALA A 682 -10.97 19.41 6.73
CA ALA A 682 -12.28 18.77 6.60
C ALA A 682 -13.25 19.89 6.27
N LEU A 683 -13.73 19.93 5.03
CA LEU A 683 -14.70 20.93 4.64
C LEU A 683 -16.01 20.58 5.34
N HIS A 684 -16.55 21.54 6.08
CA HIS A 684 -17.84 21.38 6.72
C HIS A 684 -18.87 22.17 5.95
N GLN A 685 -20.07 21.64 5.88
CA GLN A 685 -21.16 22.31 5.19
C GLN A 685 -22.41 22.17 6.05
N ALA A 686 -23.00 23.31 6.42
CA ALA A 686 -24.36 23.32 6.93
C ALA A 686 -25.31 22.92 5.79
N VAL A 687 -26.22 21.99 6.06
CA VAL A 687 -27.18 21.50 5.07
C VAL A 687 -28.57 21.40 5.66
N VAL A 688 -29.58 21.66 4.86
CA VAL A 688 -30.98 21.52 5.23
C VAL A 688 -31.44 20.11 4.90
N VAL A 689 -31.96 19.37 5.88
CA VAL A 689 -32.48 18.02 5.66
C VAL A 689 -33.85 18.09 4.97
N VAL A 690 -33.96 17.48 3.79
CA VAL A 690 -35.15 17.54 2.91
C VAL A 690 -35.85 16.19 2.72
N GLY A 691 -35.17 15.09 3.00
CA GLY A 691 -35.75 13.75 2.96
C GLY A 691 -34.94 12.73 3.75
N VAL A 692 -35.55 11.59 4.02
CA VAL A 692 -34.90 10.44 4.67
C VAL A 692 -35.17 9.20 3.85
N ARG A 693 -34.10 8.50 3.49
CA ARG A 693 -34.16 7.14 2.97
C ARG A 693 -34.03 6.19 4.16
N GLU A 694 -35.13 5.51 4.50
CA GLU A 694 -35.26 4.70 5.72
C GLU A 694 -34.11 3.68 5.82
N GLY A 695 -33.45 3.67 7.00
CA GLY A 695 -32.29 2.81 7.27
C GLY A 695 -31.05 3.02 6.39
N LYS A 696 -30.98 4.07 5.57
CA LYS A 696 -29.90 4.26 4.57
C LYS A 696 -29.20 5.61 4.64
N SER A 697 -29.92 6.71 4.44
CA SER A 697 -29.28 8.03 4.28
C SER A 697 -30.25 9.20 4.45
N LEU A 698 -29.71 10.39 4.68
CA LEU A 698 -30.44 11.66 4.60
C LEU A 698 -30.27 12.29 3.23
N LEU A 699 -31.32 12.91 2.71
CA LEU A 699 -31.27 13.78 1.55
C LEU A 699 -31.19 15.22 2.03
N VAL A 700 -30.30 15.99 1.43
CA VAL A 700 -29.95 17.33 1.90
C VAL A 700 -29.97 18.37 0.79
N ALA A 701 -30.22 19.62 1.17
CA ALA A 701 -30.31 20.79 0.30
C ALA A 701 -29.52 21.96 0.89
N VAL A 702 -29.11 22.88 0.03
CA VAL A 702 -28.46 24.15 0.39
C VAL A 702 -29.12 25.24 -0.45
N PRO A 703 -29.47 26.41 0.13
CA PRO A 703 -29.97 27.54 -0.64
C PRO A 703 -29.03 27.95 -1.78
N ASP A 704 -29.59 28.27 -2.94
CA ASP A 704 -28.88 28.85 -4.08
C ASP A 704 -28.68 30.37 -3.89
N GLU A 705 -28.16 31.04 -4.93
CA GLU A 705 -27.89 32.49 -4.91
C GLU A 705 -29.15 33.35 -4.75
N ASP A 706 -30.29 32.84 -5.21
CA ASP A 706 -31.60 33.50 -5.10
C ASP A 706 -32.25 33.22 -3.72
N GLY A 707 -31.62 32.38 -2.90
CA GLY A 707 -32.10 31.98 -1.57
C GLY A 707 -33.10 30.82 -1.60
N GLU A 708 -33.31 30.18 -2.76
CA GLU A 708 -34.21 29.05 -2.93
C GLU A 708 -33.47 27.74 -2.62
N LEU A 709 -34.13 26.79 -1.94
CA LEU A 709 -33.48 25.53 -1.56
C LEU A 709 -33.21 24.65 -2.80
N ALA A 710 -31.94 24.34 -3.04
CA ALA A 710 -31.51 23.45 -4.11
C ALA A 710 -30.98 22.11 -3.57
N TYR A 711 -31.29 21.02 -4.27
CA TYR A 711 -30.83 19.69 -3.86
C TYR A 711 -29.30 19.58 -3.92
N ALA A 712 -28.70 19.27 -2.76
CA ALA A 712 -27.25 19.25 -2.58
C ALA A 712 -26.68 17.84 -2.52
N GLY A 713 -27.49 16.78 -2.29
CA GLY A 713 -27.01 15.40 -2.33
C GLY A 713 -27.48 14.54 -1.17
N ARG A 714 -26.65 13.56 -0.78
CA ARG A 714 -26.96 12.54 0.24
C ARG A 714 -25.88 12.45 1.30
N VAL A 715 -26.30 12.14 2.53
CA VAL A 715 -25.44 11.88 3.68
C VAL A 715 -25.74 10.47 4.17
N GLY A 716 -24.80 9.54 3.95
CA GLY A 716 -24.99 8.10 4.21
C GLY A 716 -24.13 7.54 5.34
N THR A 717 -23.15 8.29 5.83
CA THR A 717 -22.19 7.84 6.86
C THR A 717 -22.11 8.86 8.01
N GLY A 718 -21.38 8.55 9.08
CA GLY A 718 -21.18 9.45 10.23
C GLY A 718 -22.25 9.35 11.33
N PHE A 719 -23.18 8.40 11.22
CA PHE A 719 -24.12 8.04 12.28
C PHE A 719 -23.87 6.60 12.76
N SER A 720 -24.09 6.31 14.04
CA SER A 720 -24.31 4.92 14.48
C SER A 720 -25.74 4.46 14.14
N ALA A 721 -25.98 3.15 14.10
CA ALA A 721 -27.33 2.61 13.84
C ALA A 721 -28.39 3.18 14.79
N GLY A 722 -28.07 3.29 16.08
CA GLY A 722 -28.96 3.91 17.07
C GLY A 722 -29.17 5.41 16.85
N GLN A 723 -28.13 6.14 16.46
CA GLN A 723 -28.22 7.58 16.18
C GLN A 723 -29.08 7.86 14.95
N PHE A 724 -28.93 7.07 13.88
CA PHE A 724 -29.76 7.21 12.68
C PHE A 724 -31.24 6.94 12.99
N ALA A 725 -31.54 5.92 13.79
CA ALA A 725 -32.92 5.63 14.21
C ALA A 725 -33.56 6.79 15.00
N GLU A 726 -32.82 7.47 15.88
CA GLU A 726 -33.30 8.65 16.60
C GLU A 726 -33.48 9.88 15.68
N ILE A 727 -32.58 10.08 14.73
CA ILE A 727 -32.71 11.11 13.69
C ILE A 727 -33.97 10.85 12.85
N GLU A 728 -34.19 9.62 12.41
CA GLU A 728 -35.35 9.22 11.62
C GLU A 728 -36.65 9.48 12.41
N LYS A 729 -36.69 9.08 13.68
CA LYS A 729 -37.81 9.33 14.58
C LYS A 729 -38.10 10.83 14.78
N LYS A 730 -37.07 11.68 14.91
CA LYS A 730 -37.21 13.15 14.95
C LYS A 730 -37.83 13.67 13.66
N LEU A 731 -37.31 13.24 12.51
CA LEU A 731 -37.69 13.70 11.18
C LEU A 731 -39.09 13.24 10.74
N ARG A 732 -39.53 12.05 11.16
CA ARG A 732 -40.89 11.53 10.89
C ARG A 732 -42.00 12.48 11.37
N ARG A 733 -41.76 13.28 12.42
CA ARG A 733 -42.71 14.29 12.92
C ARG A 733 -42.94 15.47 11.98
N SER A 734 -42.09 15.59 10.95
CA SER A 734 -42.14 16.65 9.93
C SER A 734 -42.39 16.10 8.52
N LYS A 735 -42.93 14.87 8.42
CA LYS A 735 -43.17 14.20 7.15
C LYS A 735 -44.16 14.99 6.28
N ARG A 736 -43.86 15.10 4.99
CA ARG A 736 -44.71 15.72 3.95
C ARG A 736 -44.91 14.77 2.77
N LYS A 737 -45.90 15.09 1.91
CA LYS A 737 -46.32 14.22 0.79
C LYS A 737 -45.43 14.33 -0.45
N THR A 738 -44.87 15.51 -0.71
CA THR A 738 -44.08 15.82 -1.92
C THR A 738 -42.68 16.28 -1.55
N PRO A 739 -41.68 16.11 -2.45
CA PRO A 739 -40.34 16.62 -2.21
C PRO A 739 -40.37 18.15 -2.06
N PRO A 740 -39.59 18.73 -1.12
CA PRO A 740 -39.53 20.18 -0.93
C PRO A 740 -38.68 20.90 -1.97
N VAL A 741 -37.83 20.18 -2.71
CA VAL A 741 -36.91 20.66 -3.75
C VAL A 741 -36.94 19.71 -4.94
N ASP A 742 -36.41 20.11 -6.09
CA ASP A 742 -36.27 19.18 -7.23
C ASP A 742 -35.17 18.15 -6.95
N VAL A 743 -35.51 16.85 -6.98
CA VAL A 743 -34.62 15.74 -6.63
C VAL A 743 -34.58 14.75 -7.80
N PRO A 744 -33.38 14.32 -8.27
CA PRO A 744 -33.27 13.33 -9.33
C PRO A 744 -34.05 12.05 -9.01
N LYS A 745 -34.74 11.48 -10.00
CA LYS A 745 -35.58 10.28 -9.82
C LYS A 745 -34.83 9.11 -9.14
N SER A 746 -33.54 8.94 -9.44
CA SER A 746 -32.67 7.92 -8.84
C SER A 746 -32.55 8.04 -7.31
N ASP A 747 -32.78 9.23 -6.75
CA ASP A 747 -32.67 9.51 -5.32
C ASP A 747 -34.04 9.59 -4.63
N THR A 748 -35.15 9.40 -5.34
CA THR A 748 -36.51 9.48 -4.78
C THR A 748 -37.02 8.15 -4.20
N GLU A 749 -36.36 7.03 -4.52
CA GLU A 749 -36.84 5.69 -4.17
C GLU A 749 -36.62 5.35 -2.69
N GLY A 750 -37.71 4.99 -2.00
CA GLY A 750 -37.70 4.64 -0.58
C GLY A 750 -37.50 5.84 0.35
N VAL A 751 -37.75 7.06 -0.13
CA VAL A 751 -37.60 8.30 0.63
C VAL A 751 -38.95 8.76 1.19
N PHE A 752 -38.99 9.12 2.47
CA PHE A 752 -40.03 10.01 2.97
C PHE A 752 -39.51 11.45 3.05
N TRP A 753 -40.32 12.36 2.51
CA TRP A 753 -39.99 13.78 2.45
C TRP A 753 -40.25 14.46 3.79
N VAL A 754 -39.41 15.43 4.13
CA VAL A 754 -39.56 16.21 5.37
C VAL A 754 -39.69 17.69 5.07
N THR A 755 -40.40 18.41 5.93
CA THR A 755 -40.41 19.88 5.88
C THR A 755 -38.99 20.39 6.14
N PRO A 756 -38.44 21.27 5.28
CA PRO A 756 -37.04 21.72 5.33
C PRO A 756 -36.81 22.73 6.47
N LYS A 757 -36.84 22.23 7.71
CA LYS A 757 -36.72 23.05 8.93
C LYS A 757 -35.60 22.61 9.87
N TYR A 758 -34.86 21.56 9.50
CA TYR A 758 -33.79 21.02 10.31
C TYR A 758 -32.47 21.19 9.57
N VAL A 759 -31.56 21.94 10.18
CA VAL A 759 -30.20 22.14 9.67
C VAL A 759 -29.27 21.17 10.37
N ALA A 760 -28.40 20.55 9.59
CA ALA A 760 -27.38 19.64 10.05
C ALA A 760 -26.01 20.08 9.55
N GLU A 761 -24.98 19.71 10.28
CA GLU A 761 -23.60 19.85 9.83
C GLU A 761 -23.13 18.52 9.26
N VAL A 762 -22.43 18.59 8.12
CA VAL A 762 -21.79 17.44 7.49
C VAL A 762 -20.31 17.74 7.23
N ALA A 763 -19.47 16.71 7.29
CA ALA A 763 -18.09 16.77 6.83
C ALA A 763 -18.02 16.25 5.39
N LEU A 764 -17.33 16.97 4.52
CA LEU A 764 -17.09 16.67 3.12
C LEU A 764 -15.67 16.13 2.94
N ALA A 765 -15.50 15.16 2.03
CA ALA A 765 -14.20 14.59 1.72
C ALA A 765 -13.32 15.50 0.83
N GLY A 766 -13.87 16.59 0.27
CA GLY A 766 -13.16 17.55 -0.58
C GLY A 766 -14.06 18.68 -1.09
N ALA A 767 -13.46 19.70 -1.71
CA ALA A 767 -14.18 20.84 -2.29
C ALA A 767 -14.99 20.37 -3.51
N THR A 768 -16.21 20.89 -3.66
CA THR A 768 -17.14 20.41 -4.70
C THR A 768 -17.47 21.53 -5.66
N GLY A 769 -16.83 21.53 -6.83
CA GLY A 769 -17.07 22.52 -7.91
C GLY A 769 -18.47 22.49 -8.53
N GLY A 770 -19.40 21.69 -8.01
CA GLY A 770 -20.75 21.51 -8.54
C GLY A 770 -21.89 21.78 -7.55
N ARG A 771 -21.65 22.50 -6.44
CA ARG A 771 -22.65 22.75 -5.37
C ARG A 771 -23.41 21.47 -4.96
N LYS A 772 -22.66 20.38 -4.77
CA LYS A 772 -23.18 19.09 -4.31
C LYS A 772 -22.26 18.52 -3.24
N VAL A 773 -22.83 18.05 -2.14
CA VAL A 773 -22.08 17.34 -1.11
C VAL A 773 -21.62 15.98 -1.66
N ARG A 774 -20.30 15.72 -1.64
CA ARG A 774 -19.69 14.48 -2.12
C ARG A 774 -19.05 13.75 -0.94
N GLN A 775 -19.36 12.46 -0.79
CA GLN A 775 -18.86 11.61 0.30
C GLN A 775 -19.06 12.27 1.68
N ALA A 776 -20.26 12.83 1.89
CA ALA A 776 -20.59 13.56 3.10
C ALA A 776 -20.88 12.62 4.28
N SER A 777 -20.28 12.92 5.42
CA SER A 777 -20.53 12.22 6.69
C SER A 777 -21.20 13.15 7.69
N TRP A 778 -22.16 12.61 8.43
CA TRP A 778 -22.91 13.31 9.45
C TRP A 778 -22.03 13.73 10.63
N ARG A 779 -22.26 14.95 11.13
CA ARG A 779 -21.58 15.49 12.31
C ARG A 779 -22.55 15.79 13.43
N GLY A 780 -23.71 16.38 13.13
CA GLY A 780 -24.70 16.71 14.14
C GLY A 780 -25.77 17.69 13.66
N TRP A 781 -26.71 18.02 14.54
CA TRP A 781 -27.71 19.06 14.30
C TRP A 781 -27.12 20.45 14.56
N ARG A 782 -27.50 21.43 13.72
CA ARG A 782 -27.24 22.86 13.90
C ARG A 782 -28.54 23.55 14.29
N GLU A 783 -28.91 23.42 15.56
CA GLU A 783 -30.13 24.04 16.09
C GLU A 783 -29.98 25.57 16.26
N ASP A 784 -28.76 26.08 16.07
CA ASP A 784 -28.36 27.48 16.06
C ASP A 784 -28.60 28.20 14.72
N LEU A 785 -28.91 27.47 13.63
CA LEU A 785 -29.10 28.04 12.29
C LEU A 785 -30.54 27.86 11.78
N ASP A 786 -31.09 28.92 11.21
CA ASP A 786 -32.30 28.82 10.39
C ASP A 786 -31.96 28.27 8.98
N PRO A 787 -32.83 27.44 8.36
CA PRO A 787 -32.62 26.97 6.99
C PRO A 787 -32.33 28.08 5.97
N SER A 788 -32.91 29.27 6.17
CA SER A 788 -32.69 30.44 5.31
C SER A 788 -31.33 31.12 5.50
N GLU A 789 -30.58 30.76 6.55
CA GLU A 789 -29.22 31.25 6.84
C GLU A 789 -28.14 30.30 6.32
N VAL A 790 -28.52 29.09 5.89
CA VAL A 790 -27.60 28.12 5.31
C VAL A 790 -27.09 28.64 3.97
N ARG A 791 -25.76 28.66 3.79
CA ARG A 791 -25.09 29.03 2.54
C ARG A 791 -24.01 28.01 2.24
N TRP A 792 -23.59 27.92 0.98
CA TRP A 792 -22.38 27.17 0.66
C TRP A 792 -21.20 27.82 1.39
N GLU A 793 -20.55 27.03 2.25
CA GLU A 793 -19.32 27.41 2.93
C GLU A 793 -18.19 27.03 1.97
N VAL A 794 -17.65 28.02 1.26
CA VAL A 794 -16.62 27.85 0.20
C VAL A 794 -15.33 27.28 0.77
#